data_AF-A0A955YKY2-F1
#
_entry.id   AF-A0A955YKY2-F1
#
_cell.length_a   1.000
_cell.length_b   1.000
_cell.length_c   1.000
_cell.angle_alpha   90.00
_cell.angle_beta   90.00
_cell.angle_gamma   90.00
#
_symmetry.space_group_name_H-M   'P 1'
#
loop_
_entity.id
_entity.type
_entity.pdbx_description
1 polymer ?
#
loop_
_entity_poly.entity_id
_entity_poly.type
_entity_poly.pdbx_seq_one_letter_code
_entity_poly.pdbx_strand_id
1 'polypeptide(L)'
;MLGTPQLSSALGFMARRLDLTDMASFFAHPRIAEAFGRDPGDIDARRLLSALNELGEAPELHITRLDAGLPPEVAVARPAADADSVTAWIAEHDLDRLLDNTLTVLVDRVVGSTSLKSNLASASSITLRELRSMRPTDRRFRIDELAVLQSAAIDWLREAVEAKRLRAWREELWEQRPEEARLRILGARLKDLRREVLRQLPGKVGLPPRDVTLEFEEEPPALRMEPRGNAFAQRVTRVLFIDFEDSPLRVECRCMGPGAPPCEHALHVIDYALDIVHDPRSLLRPALGRLIAVPSWTRLLTRLESHVPALLAGPSLERVVFRVAPDERESVTLALQKRGKRGYSAGRRVSAEKLLEQSPEAVAPEDRAAVAAVREYELESRRSTHPLDTHAVLPLLAGHPRVYRADDPEQRVDVVAVPLTIALEMVPAGARVAIRVGTKNVEPSTRVPAVLSHDDVAQRRVAVAEVPPSLREIVLAAAAHPAVIPEEAFDRVIAVLLRLQSDALDVRLPEKMRGRAVPADARLVARLEPTGDESLRVTFLCRPAPGGPAFAPGRGPAFSIGSDDEGRLHVRRDLDAERQAADAARERFKLEHARADAEYTFRLDRLDEALDLLSRLRDASDVVDVEWPKEAMPWELRGGATAASLHVRVQRAEEWFAVGGDVT
;
A
#
# COMPACT_ATOMS: atom_id res chain seq x y z
N MET A 1 -23.88 -5.91 47.87
CA MET A 1 -25.28 -5.42 47.74
C MET A 1 -25.30 -4.43 46.60
N LEU A 2 -26.38 -4.44 45.81
CA LEU A 2 -26.80 -3.35 44.92
C LEU A 2 -25.77 -2.99 43.81
N GLY A 3 -25.93 -3.51 42.58
CA GLY A 3 -27.23 -3.69 41.94
C GLY A 3 -27.82 -2.32 41.69
N THR A 4 -27.11 -1.56 40.88
CA THR A 4 -27.55 -0.27 40.42
C THR A 4 -27.41 -0.22 38.90
N PRO A 5 -28.54 -0.48 38.21
CA PRO A 5 -28.61 -0.68 36.77
C PRO A 5 -27.97 0.42 35.92
N GLN A 6 -27.95 1.66 36.39
CA GLN A 6 -27.36 2.76 35.64
C GLN A 6 -25.81 2.73 35.63
N LEU A 7 -25.11 1.89 36.43
CA LEU A 7 -23.65 1.75 36.31
C LEU A 7 -23.13 0.76 35.25
N SER A 8 -23.83 -0.32 34.97
CA SER A 8 -23.39 -1.14 33.83
C SER A 8 -23.53 -0.38 32.50
N SER A 9 -24.40 0.64 32.45
CA SER A 9 -24.81 1.32 31.22
C SER A 9 -23.79 2.31 30.63
N ALA A 10 -23.27 3.32 31.35
CA ALA A 10 -22.35 4.29 30.71
C ALA A 10 -20.89 3.83 30.62
N LEU A 11 -20.59 2.76 31.32
CA LEU A 11 -19.27 2.16 31.35
C LEU A 11 -19.19 1.18 30.15
N GLY A 12 -20.34 0.63 29.76
CA GLY A 12 -20.60 0.06 28.44
C GLY A 12 -20.72 1.07 27.29
N PHE A 13 -20.85 2.38 27.50
CA PHE A 13 -20.74 3.42 26.44
C PHE A 13 -19.25 3.75 26.18
N MET A 14 -18.39 3.66 27.21
CA MET A 14 -16.92 3.68 27.01
C MET A 14 -16.39 2.50 26.21
N ALA A 15 -16.96 1.30 26.40
CA ALA A 15 -16.69 0.04 25.68
C ALA A 15 -16.87 0.00 24.16
N ARG A 16 -17.31 1.13 23.64
CA ARG A 16 -18.03 1.21 22.41
C ARG A 16 -17.33 2.22 21.49
N ARG A 17 -16.87 3.36 22.01
CA ARG A 17 -15.77 4.11 21.38
C ARG A 17 -14.38 3.55 21.69
N LEU A 18 -14.24 2.82 22.78
CA LEU A 18 -13.07 2.00 23.10
C LEU A 18 -13.51 0.55 23.15
N ASP A 19 -12.99 -0.29 22.25
CA ASP A 19 -13.18 -1.74 22.26
C ASP A 19 -13.13 -2.34 23.69
N LEU A 20 -14.23 -2.94 24.19
CA LEU A 20 -14.20 -3.74 25.41
C LEU A 20 -14.70 -5.15 25.15
N THR A 21 -13.75 -5.97 24.72
CA THR A 21 -13.82 -7.43 24.79
C THR A 21 -13.58 -7.98 26.22
N ASP A 22 -13.34 -7.14 27.25
CA ASP A 22 -12.97 -7.53 28.63
C ASP A 22 -13.38 -6.49 29.72
N MET A 23 -13.85 -6.96 30.89
CA MET A 23 -14.32 -6.16 32.04
C MET A 23 -13.22 -5.48 32.90
N ALA A 24 -11.95 -5.87 32.84
CA ALA A 24 -10.89 -5.29 33.71
C ALA A 24 -10.50 -3.86 33.29
N SER A 25 -10.46 -3.60 31.99
CA SER A 25 -10.10 -2.31 31.36
C SER A 25 -11.12 -1.19 31.64
N PHE A 26 -12.34 -1.57 31.96
CA PHE A 26 -13.46 -0.72 32.32
C PHE A 26 -13.30 -0.10 33.72
N PHE A 27 -12.88 -0.89 34.71
CA PHE A 27 -12.74 -0.44 36.10
C PHE A 27 -11.46 0.39 36.35
N ALA A 28 -10.50 0.41 35.43
CA ALA A 28 -9.26 1.18 35.53
C ALA A 28 -9.35 2.63 34.97
N HIS A 29 -10.49 3.01 34.38
CA HIS A 29 -10.65 4.31 33.70
C HIS A 29 -10.53 5.50 34.69
N PRO A 30 -9.77 6.57 34.41
CA PRO A 30 -9.42 7.62 35.40
C PRO A 30 -10.61 8.28 36.08
N ARG A 31 -11.70 8.57 35.36
CA ARG A 31 -12.94 9.15 35.94
C ARG A 31 -13.71 8.17 36.83
N ILE A 32 -13.57 6.87 36.59
CA ILE A 32 -14.10 5.82 37.46
C ILE A 32 -13.17 5.67 38.68
N ALA A 33 -11.86 5.63 38.47
CA ALA A 33 -10.87 5.56 39.55
C ALA A 33 -10.94 6.78 40.52
N GLU A 34 -11.21 7.97 39.99
CA GLU A 34 -11.39 9.22 40.75
C GLU A 34 -12.72 9.23 41.53
N ALA A 35 -13.76 8.58 41.01
CA ALA A 35 -15.04 8.41 41.69
C ALA A 35 -15.00 7.38 42.84
N PHE A 36 -14.08 6.39 42.79
CA PHE A 36 -14.03 5.27 43.74
C PHE A 36 -12.80 5.23 44.67
N GLY A 37 -11.74 5.99 44.41
CA GLY A 37 -10.64 6.18 45.38
C GLY A 37 -9.88 4.90 45.75
N ARG A 38 -9.25 4.26 44.75
CA ARG A 38 -8.42 3.02 44.79
C ARG A 38 -8.94 1.83 45.62
N ASP A 39 -9.12 0.75 44.86
CA ASP A 39 -9.60 -0.60 45.19
C ASP A 39 -11.10 -0.68 45.55
N PRO A 40 -11.96 -1.17 44.63
CA PRO A 40 -13.41 -1.21 44.84
C PRO A 40 -13.79 -2.37 45.78
N GLY A 41 -13.58 -2.17 47.08
CA GLY A 41 -14.35 -2.85 48.12
C GLY A 41 -15.83 -2.44 48.09
N ASP A 42 -16.67 -3.16 48.85
CA ASP A 42 -18.15 -3.18 48.79
C ASP A 42 -18.77 -1.86 48.28
N ILE A 43 -19.20 -1.90 47.02
CA ILE A 43 -19.51 -0.74 46.18
C ILE A 43 -20.85 -0.12 46.57
N ASP A 44 -20.88 1.19 46.88
CA ASP A 44 -22.14 1.92 47.10
C ASP A 44 -22.84 2.22 45.76
N ALA A 45 -23.92 1.49 45.59
CA ALA A 45 -24.79 1.49 44.44
C ALA A 45 -25.28 2.88 43.99
N ARG A 46 -25.60 3.79 44.92
CA ARG A 46 -26.13 5.10 44.53
C ARG A 46 -25.07 6.00 43.90
N ARG A 47 -23.82 5.93 44.37
CA ARG A 47 -22.67 6.63 43.76
C ARG A 47 -22.37 6.09 42.37
N LEU A 48 -22.50 4.78 42.25
CA LEU A 48 -22.38 4.00 41.03
C LEU A 48 -23.31 4.52 39.92
N LEU A 49 -24.59 4.70 40.24
CA LEU A 49 -25.57 5.24 39.30
C LEU A 49 -25.28 6.66 38.86
N SER A 50 -24.87 7.51 39.81
CA SER A 50 -24.70 8.94 39.56
C SER A 50 -23.54 9.22 38.60
N ALA A 51 -22.39 8.58 38.81
CA ALA A 51 -21.20 8.74 37.97
C ALA A 51 -21.45 8.29 36.51
N LEU A 52 -22.46 7.46 36.26
CA LEU A 52 -22.73 6.92 34.93
C LEU A 52 -23.97 7.47 34.27
N ASN A 53 -24.89 8.01 35.04
CA ASN A 53 -25.85 8.94 34.49
C ASN A 53 -25.14 10.21 33.95
N GLU A 54 -24.11 10.72 34.63
CA GLU A 54 -23.29 11.85 34.16
C GLU A 54 -22.41 11.51 32.93
N LEU A 55 -22.04 10.23 32.76
CA LEU A 55 -21.16 9.77 31.69
C LEU A 55 -21.93 9.33 30.43
N GLY A 56 -23.20 8.93 30.56
CA GLY A 56 -24.10 8.59 29.44
C GLY A 56 -24.68 9.79 28.70
N GLU A 57 -24.69 10.97 29.33
CA GLU A 57 -25.11 12.25 28.73
C GLU A 57 -23.97 12.96 27.96
N ALA A 58 -22.75 12.41 28.00
CA ALA A 58 -21.61 12.96 27.27
C ALA A 58 -21.66 12.54 25.78
N PRO A 59 -21.54 13.45 24.80
CA PRO A 59 -21.49 13.13 23.35
C PRO A 59 -20.29 12.25 22.91
N GLU A 60 -19.50 11.78 23.86
CA GLU A 60 -18.10 11.44 23.71
C GLU A 60 -17.84 9.93 23.58
N LEU A 61 -18.86 9.05 23.51
CA LEU A 61 -18.67 7.60 23.72
C LEU A 61 -19.60 6.65 22.90
N HIS A 62 -20.03 6.98 21.69
CA HIS A 62 -20.82 6.05 20.83
C HIS A 62 -20.06 4.93 20.09
N ILE A 63 -20.61 3.69 19.97
CA ILE A 63 -19.98 2.58 19.21
C ILE A 63 -19.58 2.99 17.81
N THR A 64 -18.28 2.95 17.52
CA THR A 64 -17.77 3.10 16.15
C THR A 64 -17.12 1.82 15.62
N ARG A 65 -16.88 0.82 16.48
CA ARG A 65 -16.19 -0.43 16.16
C ARG A 65 -16.91 -1.65 16.75
N LEU A 66 -17.06 -2.73 15.98
CA LEU A 66 -17.74 -3.95 16.39
C LEU A 66 -17.09 -5.18 15.76
N ASP A 67 -16.90 -6.25 16.54
CA ASP A 67 -16.58 -7.56 15.96
C ASP A 67 -17.84 -8.18 15.35
N ALA A 68 -17.81 -8.35 14.04
CA ALA A 68 -18.95 -8.87 13.30
C ALA A 68 -18.99 -10.40 13.35
N GLY A 69 -20.10 -10.91 13.84
CA GLY A 69 -20.47 -12.32 13.77
C GLY A 69 -21.74 -12.53 12.93
N LEU A 70 -22.12 -13.78 12.73
CA LEU A 70 -23.44 -14.09 12.16
C LEU A 70 -24.55 -13.70 13.14
N PRO A 71 -25.72 -13.24 12.64
CA PRO A 71 -26.89 -13.05 13.48
C PRO A 71 -27.25 -14.35 14.24
N PRO A 72 -27.69 -14.28 15.51
CA PRO A 72 -28.03 -15.48 16.30
C PRO A 72 -29.09 -16.37 15.63
N GLU A 73 -30.05 -15.80 14.91
CA GLU A 73 -31.11 -16.50 14.18
C GLU A 73 -30.58 -17.29 12.97
N VAL A 74 -29.42 -16.87 12.47
CA VAL A 74 -28.73 -17.47 11.33
C VAL A 74 -27.80 -18.59 11.80
N ALA A 75 -27.17 -18.45 12.97
CA ALA A 75 -26.23 -19.41 13.51
C ALA A 75 -26.86 -20.80 13.69
N VAL A 76 -26.12 -21.85 13.32
CA VAL A 76 -26.59 -23.24 13.41
C VAL A 76 -25.70 -24.02 14.38
N ALA A 77 -26.30 -24.76 15.31
CA ALA A 77 -25.55 -25.61 16.23
C ALA A 77 -24.88 -26.76 15.47
N ARG A 78 -23.67 -27.12 15.89
CA ARG A 78 -22.98 -28.30 15.35
C ARG A 78 -23.61 -29.58 15.91
N PRO A 79 -23.87 -30.62 15.10
CA PRO A 79 -24.32 -31.91 15.63
C PRO A 79 -23.24 -32.57 16.50
N ALA A 80 -23.66 -33.48 17.36
CA ALA A 80 -22.74 -34.38 18.05
C ALA A 80 -21.93 -35.20 17.03
N ALA A 81 -20.69 -35.55 17.38
CA ALA A 81 -19.73 -36.13 16.42
C ALA A 81 -20.02 -37.59 16.05
N ASP A 82 -21.03 -38.24 16.64
CA ASP A 82 -21.41 -39.60 16.31
C ASP A 82 -22.22 -39.68 14.99
N ALA A 83 -22.14 -40.83 14.33
CA ALA A 83 -22.69 -41.02 12.99
C ALA A 83 -24.22 -40.90 12.93
N ASP A 84 -24.92 -41.30 14.00
CA ASP A 84 -26.38 -41.27 14.07
C ASP A 84 -26.88 -39.83 14.22
N SER A 85 -26.27 -39.06 15.12
CA SER A 85 -26.56 -37.63 15.30
C SER A 85 -26.29 -36.82 14.03
N VAL A 86 -25.17 -37.07 13.34
CA VAL A 86 -24.87 -36.40 12.07
C VAL A 86 -25.88 -36.77 10.98
N THR A 87 -26.33 -38.02 10.93
CA THR A 87 -27.33 -38.48 9.95
C THR A 87 -28.69 -37.85 10.21
N ALA A 88 -29.14 -37.84 11.47
CA ALA A 88 -30.37 -37.17 11.87
C ALA A 88 -30.35 -35.67 11.54
N TRP A 89 -29.22 -34.99 11.83
CA TRP A 89 -29.04 -33.57 11.55
C TRP A 89 -29.03 -33.24 10.04
N ILE A 90 -28.42 -34.09 9.21
CA ILE A 90 -28.47 -33.95 7.74
C ILE A 90 -29.91 -34.07 7.22
N ALA A 91 -30.68 -35.02 7.76
CA ALA A 91 -32.09 -35.20 7.39
C ALA A 91 -32.96 -34.03 7.85
N GLU A 92 -32.76 -33.56 9.09
CA GLU A 92 -33.46 -32.40 9.67
C GLU A 92 -33.32 -31.14 8.82
N HIS A 93 -32.15 -30.91 8.23
CA HIS A 93 -31.85 -29.73 7.42
C HIS A 93 -31.95 -29.95 5.89
N ASP A 94 -32.43 -31.10 5.44
CA ASP A 94 -32.58 -31.46 4.02
C ASP A 94 -31.26 -31.31 3.22
N LEU A 95 -30.16 -31.82 3.78
CA LEU A 95 -28.81 -31.67 3.24
C LEU A 95 -28.34 -32.85 2.39
N ASP A 96 -29.19 -33.86 2.17
CA ASP A 96 -28.79 -35.10 1.50
C ASP A 96 -28.20 -34.84 0.11
N ARG A 97 -28.83 -33.96 -0.68
CA ARG A 97 -28.33 -33.57 -2.02
C ARG A 97 -26.94 -32.92 -1.99
N LEU A 98 -26.56 -32.29 -0.89
CA LEU A 98 -25.25 -31.67 -0.78
C LEU A 98 -24.14 -32.70 -0.58
N LEU A 99 -24.47 -33.92 -0.15
CA LEU A 99 -23.49 -35.00 0.02
C LEU A 99 -22.89 -35.48 -1.30
N ASP A 100 -23.54 -35.19 -2.42
CA ASP A 100 -23.05 -35.56 -3.75
C ASP A 100 -21.98 -34.58 -4.28
N ASN A 101 -21.66 -33.51 -3.53
CA ASN A 101 -20.52 -32.64 -3.86
C ASN A 101 -19.19 -33.38 -3.65
N THR A 102 -18.22 -33.04 -4.52
CA THR A 102 -16.87 -33.61 -4.49
C THR A 102 -16.06 -33.05 -3.31
N LEU A 103 -15.05 -33.78 -2.85
CA LEU A 103 -14.20 -33.35 -1.73
C LEU A 103 -13.43 -32.05 -1.97
N THR A 104 -13.35 -31.58 -3.21
CA THR A 104 -12.77 -30.28 -3.59
C THR A 104 -13.39 -29.11 -2.83
N VAL A 105 -14.65 -29.22 -2.36
CA VAL A 105 -15.31 -28.17 -1.55
C VAL A 105 -14.70 -27.97 -0.16
N LEU A 106 -13.86 -28.91 0.29
CA LEU A 106 -13.21 -28.88 1.60
C LEU A 106 -11.79 -28.28 1.56
N VAL A 107 -11.24 -27.98 0.37
CA VAL A 107 -9.84 -27.54 0.20
C VAL A 107 -9.48 -26.34 1.09
N ASP A 108 -10.38 -25.36 1.19
CA ASP A 108 -10.16 -24.14 1.97
C ASP A 108 -10.48 -24.30 3.47
N ARG A 109 -11.08 -25.43 3.87
CA ARG A 109 -11.54 -25.70 5.25
C ARG A 109 -10.61 -26.60 6.05
N VAL A 110 -9.66 -27.24 5.38
CA VAL A 110 -8.70 -28.13 6.02
C VAL A 110 -7.43 -27.36 6.38
N VAL A 111 -7.16 -27.27 7.68
CA VAL A 111 -5.91 -26.72 8.22
C VAL A 111 -4.88 -27.85 8.24
N GLY A 112 -3.81 -27.78 7.44
CA GLY A 112 -2.84 -28.88 7.33
C GLY A 112 -1.80 -28.73 6.20
N SER A 113 -0.96 -29.77 6.06
CA SER A 113 0.17 -29.82 5.11
C SER A 113 -0.26 -29.62 3.66
N THR A 114 0.63 -29.05 2.85
CA THR A 114 0.45 -28.79 1.40
C THR A 114 0.02 -30.04 0.63
N SER A 115 0.42 -31.22 1.10
CA SER A 115 0.06 -32.52 0.49
C SER A 115 -1.43 -32.84 0.60
N LEU A 116 -2.07 -32.60 1.75
CA LEU A 116 -3.50 -32.89 1.94
C LEU A 116 -4.36 -31.97 1.08
N LYS A 117 -4.01 -30.69 1.00
CA LYS A 117 -4.69 -29.73 0.11
C LYS A 117 -4.55 -30.09 -1.37
N SER A 118 -3.34 -30.50 -1.80
CA SER A 118 -3.09 -30.96 -3.17
C SER A 118 -3.88 -32.23 -3.53
N ASN A 119 -3.95 -33.18 -2.59
CA ASN A 119 -4.76 -34.40 -2.75
C ASN A 119 -6.26 -34.08 -2.87
N LEU A 120 -6.79 -33.17 -2.05
CA LEU A 120 -8.19 -32.75 -2.12
C LEU A 120 -8.52 -32.02 -3.42
N ALA A 121 -7.63 -31.13 -3.88
CA ALA A 121 -7.81 -30.44 -5.15
C ALA A 121 -7.86 -31.42 -6.35
N SER A 122 -7.19 -32.57 -6.22
CA SER A 122 -7.17 -33.63 -7.25
C SER A 122 -8.27 -34.69 -7.04
N ALA A 123 -8.98 -34.68 -5.91
CA ALA A 123 -10.00 -35.66 -5.54
C ALA A 123 -11.39 -35.31 -6.09
N SER A 124 -11.48 -35.04 -7.40
CA SER A 124 -12.74 -34.70 -8.09
C SER A 124 -13.70 -35.88 -8.26
N SER A 125 -13.25 -37.11 -7.97
CA SER A 125 -14.03 -38.34 -8.14
C SER A 125 -14.65 -38.88 -6.84
N ILE A 126 -14.33 -38.28 -5.69
CA ILE A 126 -14.83 -38.71 -4.38
C ILE A 126 -15.82 -37.68 -3.85
N THR A 127 -16.97 -38.15 -3.39
CA THR A 127 -18.06 -37.34 -2.83
C THR A 127 -18.02 -37.29 -1.30
N LEU A 128 -18.70 -36.29 -0.71
CA LEU A 128 -18.92 -36.24 0.74
C LEU A 128 -19.70 -37.46 1.24
N ARG A 129 -20.62 -38.01 0.42
CA ARG A 129 -21.37 -39.23 0.71
C ARG A 129 -20.45 -40.45 0.86
N GLU A 130 -19.49 -40.59 -0.04
CA GLU A 130 -18.48 -41.66 0.03
C GLU A 130 -17.56 -41.47 1.25
N LEU A 131 -17.10 -40.24 1.51
CA LEU A 131 -16.25 -39.93 2.67
C LEU A 131 -16.91 -40.30 4.01
N ARG A 132 -18.22 -40.09 4.14
CA ARG A 132 -18.98 -40.50 5.34
C ARG A 132 -19.03 -42.01 5.54
N SER A 133 -18.96 -42.77 4.45
CA SER A 133 -19.02 -44.24 4.47
C SER A 133 -17.64 -44.89 4.58
N MET A 134 -16.55 -44.11 4.47
CA MET A 134 -15.19 -44.61 4.54
C MET A 134 -14.81 -45.03 5.96
N ARG A 135 -14.11 -46.16 6.05
CA ARG A 135 -13.56 -46.67 7.29
C ARG A 135 -12.08 -46.24 7.40
N PRO A 136 -11.55 -46.08 8.63
CA PRO A 136 -10.12 -45.77 8.82
C PRO A 136 -9.14 -46.79 8.20
N THR A 137 -9.62 -47.99 7.87
CA THR A 137 -8.87 -49.06 7.21
C THR A 137 -8.79 -48.93 5.69
N ASP A 138 -9.61 -48.07 5.08
CA ASP A 138 -9.60 -47.82 3.64
C ASP A 138 -8.36 -46.96 3.34
N ARG A 139 -7.30 -47.56 2.79
CA ARG A 139 -5.93 -47.01 2.60
C ARG A 139 -5.81 -45.73 1.74
N ARG A 140 -6.88 -44.95 1.55
CA ARG A 140 -6.92 -43.73 0.74
C ARG A 140 -6.50 -42.47 1.50
N PHE A 141 -6.77 -42.41 2.79
CA PHE A 141 -6.35 -41.30 3.68
C PHE A 141 -5.76 -41.88 4.96
N ARG A 142 -4.86 -41.14 5.62
CA ARG A 142 -4.43 -41.52 6.96
C ARG A 142 -5.59 -41.34 7.95
N ILE A 143 -5.54 -42.04 9.09
CA ILE A 143 -6.61 -42.03 10.10
C ILE A 143 -6.85 -40.61 10.66
N ASP A 144 -5.77 -39.87 10.90
CA ASP A 144 -5.79 -38.47 11.33
C ASP A 144 -6.39 -37.54 10.27
N GLU A 145 -6.06 -37.76 8.99
CA GLU A 145 -6.63 -37.00 7.87
C GLU A 145 -8.12 -37.28 7.70
N LEU A 146 -8.57 -38.53 7.82
CA LEU A 146 -9.98 -38.90 7.68
C LEU A 146 -10.87 -38.20 8.72
N ALA A 147 -10.43 -38.13 9.98
CA ALA A 147 -11.16 -37.43 11.03
C ALA A 147 -11.26 -35.92 10.78
N VAL A 148 -10.18 -35.31 10.29
CA VAL A 148 -10.15 -33.89 9.89
C VAL A 148 -11.11 -33.63 8.73
N LEU A 149 -11.12 -34.50 7.72
CA LEU A 149 -12.01 -34.37 6.56
C LEU A 149 -13.48 -34.54 6.94
N GLN A 150 -13.81 -35.50 7.81
CA GLN A 150 -15.17 -35.69 8.31
C GLN A 150 -15.64 -34.50 9.15
N SER A 151 -14.78 -33.94 10.00
CA SER A 151 -15.07 -32.69 10.71
C SER A 151 -15.30 -31.53 9.76
N ALA A 152 -14.41 -31.32 8.79
CA ALA A 152 -14.52 -30.24 7.81
C ALA A 152 -15.78 -30.37 6.94
N ALA A 153 -16.21 -31.59 6.63
CA ALA A 153 -17.47 -31.85 5.93
C ALA A 153 -18.70 -31.41 6.74
N ILE A 154 -18.72 -31.67 8.05
CA ILE A 154 -19.81 -31.21 8.94
C ILE A 154 -19.82 -29.67 9.02
N ASP A 155 -18.65 -29.05 9.16
CA ASP A 155 -18.54 -27.59 9.21
C ASP A 155 -18.98 -26.95 7.86
N TRP A 156 -18.62 -27.56 6.73
CA TRP A 156 -19.07 -27.14 5.39
C TRP A 156 -20.60 -27.21 5.23
N LEU A 157 -21.21 -28.33 5.65
CA LEU A 157 -22.66 -28.53 5.60
C LEU A 157 -23.39 -27.52 6.48
N ARG A 158 -22.85 -27.24 7.68
CA ARG A 158 -23.38 -26.22 8.59
C ARG A 158 -23.36 -24.83 7.94
N GLU A 159 -22.24 -24.45 7.34
CA GLU A 159 -22.11 -23.18 6.63
C GLU A 159 -23.07 -23.06 5.45
N ALA A 160 -23.39 -24.16 4.76
CA ALA A 160 -24.38 -24.15 3.69
C ALA A 160 -25.79 -23.83 4.22
N VAL A 161 -26.17 -24.37 5.39
CA VAL A 161 -27.44 -24.04 6.07
C VAL A 161 -27.43 -22.58 6.52
N GLU A 162 -26.37 -22.13 7.18
CA GLU A 162 -26.22 -20.75 7.63
C GLU A 162 -26.28 -19.77 6.45
N ALA A 163 -25.64 -20.07 5.31
CA ALA A 163 -25.69 -19.23 4.12
C ALA A 163 -27.11 -19.14 3.53
N LYS A 164 -27.91 -20.21 3.63
CA LYS A 164 -29.33 -20.19 3.23
C LYS A 164 -30.15 -19.34 4.20
N ARG A 165 -29.97 -19.52 5.51
CA ARG A 165 -30.66 -18.75 6.55
C ARG A 165 -30.31 -17.27 6.50
N LEU A 166 -29.02 -16.93 6.31
CA LEU A 166 -28.54 -15.55 6.22
C LEU A 166 -29.18 -14.83 5.04
N ARG A 167 -29.29 -15.49 3.88
CA ARG A 167 -29.94 -14.92 2.70
C ARG A 167 -31.42 -14.63 2.95
N ALA A 168 -32.16 -15.60 3.48
CA ALA A 168 -33.58 -15.42 3.81
C ALA A 168 -33.78 -14.30 4.86
N TRP A 169 -32.93 -14.27 5.88
CA TRP A 169 -32.96 -13.24 6.91
C TRP A 169 -32.67 -11.83 6.34
N ARG A 170 -31.65 -11.70 5.47
CA ARG A 170 -31.33 -10.42 4.80
C ARG A 170 -32.44 -9.97 3.85
N GLU A 171 -33.08 -10.89 3.14
CA GLU A 171 -34.24 -10.59 2.27
C GLU A 171 -35.38 -9.97 3.10
N GLU A 172 -35.72 -10.56 4.24
CA GLU A 172 -36.75 -10.00 5.14
C GLU A 172 -36.30 -8.67 5.78
N LEU A 173 -35.07 -8.62 6.29
CA LEU A 173 -34.54 -7.44 6.98
C LEU A 173 -34.49 -6.22 6.05
N TRP A 174 -33.95 -6.37 4.85
CA TRP A 174 -33.72 -5.25 3.96
C TRP A 174 -35.00 -4.72 3.31
N GLU A 175 -36.12 -5.45 3.36
CA GLU A 175 -37.44 -4.93 3.00
C GLU A 175 -37.94 -3.86 3.99
N GLN A 176 -37.47 -3.89 5.24
CA GLN A 176 -37.83 -2.89 6.24
C GLN A 176 -37.27 -1.53 5.85
N ARG A 177 -38.14 -0.51 5.76
CA ARG A 177 -37.74 0.83 5.34
C ARG A 177 -37.30 1.66 6.57
N PRO A 178 -36.06 2.18 6.62
CA PRO A 178 -35.64 3.08 7.70
C PRO A 178 -36.55 4.32 7.78
N GLU A 179 -36.81 4.85 8.97
CA GLU A 179 -37.61 6.07 9.12
C GLU A 179 -36.80 7.32 8.73
N GLU A 180 -35.51 7.35 9.11
CA GLU A 180 -34.63 8.48 8.85
C GLU A 180 -34.37 8.66 7.36
N ALA A 181 -34.63 9.87 6.83
CA ALA A 181 -34.53 10.16 5.40
C ALA A 181 -33.15 9.82 4.81
N ARG A 182 -32.07 10.13 5.53
CA ARG A 182 -30.70 9.85 5.07
C ARG A 182 -30.37 8.36 5.06
N LEU A 183 -30.82 7.60 6.05
CA LEU A 183 -30.66 6.14 6.06
C LEU A 183 -31.46 5.49 4.93
N ARG A 184 -32.64 6.03 4.58
CA ARG A 184 -33.40 5.58 3.39
C ARG A 184 -32.62 5.80 2.09
N ILE A 185 -32.03 6.98 1.91
CA ILE A 185 -31.23 7.30 0.72
C ILE A 185 -30.00 6.38 0.68
N LEU A 186 -29.25 6.29 1.78
CA LEU A 186 -28.06 5.43 1.87
C LEU A 186 -28.41 3.96 1.60
N GLY A 187 -29.49 3.43 2.19
CA GLY A 187 -29.94 2.05 1.97
C GLY A 187 -30.29 1.78 0.50
N ALA A 188 -30.97 2.72 -0.16
CA ALA A 188 -31.26 2.60 -1.60
C ALA A 188 -29.97 2.56 -2.43
N ARG A 189 -29.01 3.46 -2.14
CA ARG A 189 -27.71 3.49 -2.82
C ARG A 189 -26.87 2.25 -2.58
N LEU A 190 -26.89 1.70 -1.36
CA LEU A 190 -26.21 0.44 -1.04
C LEU A 190 -26.83 -0.74 -1.80
N LYS A 191 -28.17 -0.79 -1.93
CA LYS A 191 -28.85 -1.79 -2.76
C LYS A 191 -28.48 -1.67 -4.24
N ASP A 192 -28.36 -0.44 -4.76
CA ASP A 192 -27.90 -0.19 -6.13
C ASP A 192 -26.47 -0.68 -6.35
N LEU A 193 -25.55 -0.28 -5.46
CA LEU A 193 -24.15 -0.71 -5.50
C LEU A 193 -24.02 -2.23 -5.38
N ARG A 194 -24.79 -2.85 -4.47
CA ARG A 194 -24.82 -4.31 -4.30
C ARG A 194 -25.24 -5.02 -5.59
N ARG A 195 -26.28 -4.54 -6.26
CA ARG A 195 -26.75 -5.11 -7.54
C ARG A 195 -25.67 -5.01 -8.61
N GLU A 196 -24.94 -3.90 -8.67
CA GLU A 196 -23.85 -3.71 -9.63
C GLU A 196 -22.68 -4.66 -9.36
N VAL A 197 -22.23 -4.75 -8.09
CA VAL A 197 -21.18 -5.69 -7.68
C VAL A 197 -21.57 -7.13 -8.04
N LEU A 198 -22.81 -7.55 -7.77
CA LEU A 198 -23.28 -8.90 -8.09
C LEU A 198 -23.31 -9.21 -9.58
N ARG A 199 -23.55 -8.22 -10.46
CA ARG A 199 -23.51 -8.43 -11.92
C ARG A 199 -22.11 -8.77 -12.43
N GLN A 200 -21.09 -8.24 -11.77
CA GLN A 200 -19.70 -8.36 -12.19
C GLN A 200 -18.92 -9.41 -11.39
N LEU A 201 -19.48 -9.92 -10.29
CA LEU A 201 -18.80 -10.87 -9.40
C LEU A 201 -18.66 -12.25 -10.08
N PRO A 202 -17.45 -12.80 -10.23
CA PRO A 202 -17.27 -14.15 -10.74
C PRO A 202 -17.60 -15.20 -9.67
N GLY A 203 -18.58 -16.08 -9.93
CA GLY A 203 -18.81 -17.30 -9.13
C GLY A 203 -19.89 -17.20 -8.05
N LYS A 204 -19.89 -18.18 -7.12
CA LYS A 204 -20.86 -18.28 -6.01
C LYS A 204 -20.37 -17.47 -4.80
N VAL A 205 -21.28 -16.72 -4.19
CA VAL A 205 -21.04 -15.96 -2.95
C VAL A 205 -21.09 -16.90 -1.73
N GLY A 206 -20.05 -16.90 -0.91
CA GLY A 206 -19.97 -17.62 0.35
C GLY A 206 -20.50 -16.82 1.54
N LEU A 207 -20.23 -17.32 2.75
CA LEU A 207 -20.52 -16.58 3.98
C LEU A 207 -19.49 -15.45 4.16
N PRO A 208 -19.88 -14.35 4.84
CA PRO A 208 -18.90 -13.37 5.27
C PRO A 208 -17.87 -14.02 6.22
N PRO A 209 -16.64 -13.48 6.31
CA PRO A 209 -15.63 -14.03 7.19
C PRO A 209 -16.10 -13.94 8.65
N ARG A 210 -15.80 -14.95 9.48
CA ARG A 210 -16.28 -15.01 10.87
C ARG A 210 -15.46 -14.16 11.85
N ASP A 211 -14.21 -13.89 11.52
CA ASP A 211 -13.29 -13.12 12.34
C ASP A 211 -13.06 -11.77 11.66
N VAL A 212 -14.01 -10.84 11.75
CA VAL A 212 -13.89 -9.49 11.16
C VAL A 212 -14.27 -8.42 12.16
N THR A 213 -13.57 -7.30 12.10
CA THR A 213 -13.93 -6.08 12.80
C THR A 213 -14.51 -5.08 11.78
N LEU A 214 -15.65 -4.49 12.14
CA LEU A 214 -16.31 -3.40 11.44
C LEU A 214 -16.02 -2.09 12.17
N GLU A 215 -15.63 -1.04 11.44
CA GLU A 215 -15.31 0.26 12.03
C GLU A 215 -15.75 1.41 11.12
N PHE A 216 -16.31 2.48 11.69
CA PHE A 216 -16.60 3.70 10.92
C PHE A 216 -15.40 4.64 10.86
N GLU A 217 -15.01 5.03 9.65
CA GLU A 217 -14.05 6.11 9.40
C GLU A 217 -14.80 7.44 9.28
N GLU A 218 -14.30 8.51 9.90
CA GLU A 218 -14.96 9.83 9.84
C GLU A 218 -14.55 10.65 8.60
N GLU A 219 -13.31 10.46 8.12
CA GLU A 219 -12.73 11.23 7.02
C GLU A 219 -11.81 10.37 6.13
N PRO A 220 -12.25 9.99 4.90
CA PRO A 220 -13.61 10.15 4.41
C PRO A 220 -14.62 9.28 5.18
N PRO A 221 -15.91 9.66 5.24
CA PRO A 221 -16.94 8.86 5.89
C PRO A 221 -17.08 7.49 5.22
N ALA A 222 -16.83 6.41 5.95
CA ALA A 222 -16.85 5.05 5.40
C ALA A 222 -17.15 3.99 6.46
N LEU A 223 -17.64 2.82 6.03
CA LEU A 223 -17.58 1.60 6.84
C LEU A 223 -16.40 0.75 6.36
N ARG A 224 -15.47 0.47 7.27
CA ARG A 224 -14.30 -0.39 7.09
C ARG A 224 -14.58 -1.78 7.66
N MET A 225 -14.23 -2.81 6.91
CA MET A 225 -14.20 -4.21 7.33
C MET A 225 -12.76 -4.72 7.28
N GLU A 226 -12.30 -5.31 8.38
CA GLU A 226 -10.95 -5.84 8.53
C GLU A 226 -10.95 -7.26 9.12
N PRO A 227 -10.38 -8.26 8.43
CA PRO A 227 -10.25 -9.61 8.98
C PRO A 227 -9.26 -9.68 10.16
N ARG A 228 -9.62 -10.41 11.21
CA ARG A 228 -8.75 -10.81 12.33
C ARG A 228 -8.03 -12.11 11.97
N GLY A 229 -6.81 -11.99 11.45
CA GLY A 229 -5.93 -13.15 11.20
C GLY A 229 -4.89 -12.91 10.11
N ASN A 230 -3.62 -13.22 10.42
CA ASN A 230 -2.39 -13.05 9.62
C ASN A 230 -1.95 -11.59 9.36
N ALA A 231 -0.99 -11.12 10.16
CA ALA A 231 -0.37 -9.79 10.07
C ALA A 231 0.31 -9.48 8.71
N PHE A 232 0.57 -10.48 7.88
CA PHE A 232 1.27 -10.34 6.59
C PHE A 232 0.35 -10.05 5.40
N ALA A 233 -0.98 -10.11 5.55
CA ALA A 233 -1.93 -9.89 4.45
C ALA A 233 -3.29 -9.31 4.90
N GLN A 234 -3.28 -8.26 5.74
CA GLN A 234 -4.51 -7.53 6.08
C GLN A 234 -5.18 -6.98 4.81
N ARG A 235 -6.40 -7.46 4.51
CA ARG A 235 -7.22 -7.03 3.38
C ARG A 235 -8.29 -6.08 3.88
N VAL A 236 -7.92 -4.82 4.05
CA VAL A 236 -8.87 -3.76 4.40
C VAL A 236 -9.82 -3.54 3.22
N THR A 237 -11.11 -3.57 3.50
CA THR A 237 -12.18 -3.33 2.53
C THR A 237 -13.12 -2.28 3.09
N ARG A 238 -13.49 -1.27 2.31
CA ARG A 238 -14.36 -0.18 2.79
C ARG A 238 -15.38 0.25 1.75
N VAL A 239 -16.57 0.62 2.23
CA VAL A 239 -17.59 1.29 1.42
C VAL A 239 -17.65 2.76 1.84
N LEU A 240 -17.48 3.65 0.87
CA LEU A 240 -17.41 5.10 1.08
C LEU A 240 -18.81 5.70 1.03
N PHE A 241 -19.18 6.46 2.05
CA PHE A 241 -20.44 7.21 2.12
C PHE A 241 -20.28 8.65 1.62
N ILE A 242 -19.32 8.89 0.74
CA ILE A 242 -19.08 10.21 0.15
C ILE A 242 -20.12 10.45 -0.93
N ASP A 243 -20.78 11.61 -0.87
CA ASP A 243 -21.71 12.07 -1.90
C ASP A 243 -22.85 11.08 -2.18
N PHE A 244 -23.23 10.28 -1.17
CA PHE A 244 -24.30 9.29 -1.32
C PHE A 244 -25.66 9.94 -1.60
N GLU A 245 -25.78 11.23 -1.28
CA GLU A 245 -26.96 12.04 -1.57
C GLU A 245 -27.20 12.14 -3.09
N ASP A 246 -26.15 12.38 -3.87
CA ASP A 246 -26.25 12.77 -5.28
C ASP A 246 -25.58 11.78 -6.26
N SER A 247 -24.64 10.97 -5.79
CA SER A 247 -23.83 10.04 -6.61
C SER A 247 -23.93 8.57 -6.17
N PRO A 248 -23.58 7.62 -7.06
CA PRO A 248 -23.40 6.22 -6.67
C PRO A 248 -22.27 6.05 -5.65
N LEU A 249 -22.49 5.16 -4.69
CA LEU A 249 -21.48 4.80 -3.68
C LEU A 249 -20.29 4.10 -4.33
N ARG A 250 -19.12 4.21 -3.69
CA ARG A 250 -17.89 3.54 -4.10
C ARG A 250 -17.47 2.52 -3.05
N VAL A 251 -16.88 1.43 -3.50
CA VAL A 251 -16.28 0.40 -2.65
C VAL A 251 -14.82 0.21 -3.03
N GLU A 252 -13.96 0.11 -2.03
CA GLU A 252 -12.52 -0.04 -2.18
C GLU A 252 -12.09 -1.33 -1.48
N CYS A 253 -11.28 -2.13 -2.17
CA CYS A 253 -10.71 -3.36 -1.64
C CYS A 253 -9.37 -3.57 -2.32
N ARG A 254 -8.36 -4.00 -1.57
CA ARG A 254 -7.03 -4.31 -2.10
C ARG A 254 -7.03 -5.37 -3.21
N CYS A 255 -8.08 -6.20 -3.30
CA CYS A 255 -8.23 -7.18 -4.37
C CYS A 255 -8.63 -6.54 -5.71
N MET A 256 -9.19 -5.32 -5.69
CA MET A 256 -9.69 -4.62 -6.87
C MET A 256 -8.61 -3.65 -7.35
N GLY A 257 -7.66 -4.19 -8.13
CA GLY A 257 -6.75 -3.37 -8.93
C GLY A 257 -7.46 -2.75 -10.13
N PRO A 258 -6.81 -1.83 -10.86
CA PRO A 258 -7.38 -1.26 -12.09
C PRO A 258 -7.79 -2.37 -13.08
N GLY A 259 -9.05 -2.37 -13.51
CA GLY A 259 -9.61 -3.37 -14.44
C GLY A 259 -9.97 -4.73 -13.84
N ALA A 260 -9.68 -4.98 -12.56
CA ALA A 260 -10.08 -6.22 -11.90
C ALA A 260 -11.58 -6.19 -11.56
N PRO A 261 -12.31 -7.31 -11.73
CA PRO A 261 -13.71 -7.38 -11.33
C PRO A 261 -13.87 -7.21 -9.81
N PRO A 262 -15.07 -6.82 -9.33
CA PRO A 262 -15.36 -6.78 -7.91
C PRO A 262 -15.07 -8.13 -7.24
N CYS A 263 -14.65 -8.09 -5.98
CA CYS A 263 -14.39 -9.28 -5.19
C CYS A 263 -15.45 -9.50 -4.11
N GLU A 264 -15.49 -10.70 -3.54
CA GLU A 264 -16.49 -11.07 -2.53
C GLU A 264 -16.40 -10.21 -1.26
N HIS A 265 -15.20 -9.71 -0.90
CA HIS A 265 -15.05 -8.79 0.24
C HIS A 265 -15.81 -7.48 0.05
N ALA A 266 -15.86 -6.96 -1.19
CA ALA A 266 -16.61 -5.77 -1.53
C ALA A 266 -18.11 -6.00 -1.30
N LEU A 267 -18.61 -7.17 -1.69
CA LEU A 267 -19.99 -7.57 -1.43
C LEU A 267 -20.27 -7.67 0.08
N HIS A 268 -19.38 -8.30 0.84
CA HIS A 268 -19.57 -8.50 2.29
C HIS A 268 -19.61 -7.19 3.07
N VAL A 269 -18.75 -6.21 2.77
CA VAL A 269 -18.80 -4.90 3.45
C VAL A 269 -20.08 -4.12 3.09
N ILE A 270 -20.58 -4.25 1.86
CA ILE A 270 -21.86 -3.66 1.45
C ILE A 270 -23.02 -4.33 2.18
N ASP A 271 -23.00 -5.65 2.28
CA ASP A 271 -24.00 -6.43 3.00
C ASP A 271 -24.03 -6.04 4.50
N TYR A 272 -22.86 -5.90 5.15
CA TYR A 272 -22.79 -5.40 6.52
C TYR A 272 -23.30 -3.96 6.66
N ALA A 273 -23.02 -3.09 5.70
CA ALA A 273 -23.56 -1.73 5.70
C ALA A 273 -25.10 -1.75 5.59
N LEU A 274 -25.67 -2.59 4.72
CA LEU A 274 -27.11 -2.79 4.60
C LEU A 274 -27.71 -3.36 5.89
N ASP A 275 -27.05 -4.34 6.51
CA ASP A 275 -27.46 -4.89 7.80
C ASP A 275 -27.52 -3.77 8.85
N ILE A 276 -26.50 -2.90 8.95
CA ILE A 276 -26.49 -1.76 9.90
C ILE A 276 -27.59 -0.73 9.58
N VAL A 277 -27.84 -0.44 8.30
CA VAL A 277 -28.87 0.53 7.88
C VAL A 277 -30.27 0.04 8.21
N HIS A 278 -30.54 -1.24 7.93
CA HIS A 278 -31.87 -1.81 8.02
C HIS A 278 -32.19 -2.42 9.38
N ASP A 279 -31.19 -2.90 10.14
CA ASP A 279 -31.39 -3.41 11.49
C ASP A 279 -31.45 -2.29 12.52
N PRO A 280 -32.62 -1.99 13.12
CA PRO A 280 -32.71 -1.00 14.19
C PRO A 280 -31.99 -1.43 15.46
N ARG A 281 -31.65 -2.73 15.60
CA ARG A 281 -30.94 -3.29 16.75
C ARG A 281 -29.41 -3.22 16.58
N SER A 282 -28.93 -2.78 15.41
CA SER A 282 -27.50 -2.66 15.17
C SER A 282 -26.86 -1.64 16.10
N LEU A 283 -25.85 -2.12 16.82
CA LEU A 283 -25.02 -1.35 17.74
C LEU A 283 -24.29 -0.17 17.07
N LEU A 284 -24.03 -0.28 15.77
CA LEU A 284 -23.32 0.70 14.95
C LEU A 284 -24.26 1.77 14.34
N ARG A 285 -25.57 1.50 14.26
CA ARG A 285 -26.53 2.39 13.57
C ARG A 285 -26.56 3.83 14.11
N PRO A 286 -26.48 4.12 15.42
CA PRO A 286 -26.42 5.50 15.90
C PRO A 286 -25.18 6.26 15.42
N ALA A 287 -24.04 5.58 15.32
CA ALA A 287 -22.82 6.19 14.81
C ALA A 287 -22.88 6.43 13.30
N LEU A 288 -23.46 5.50 12.55
CA LEU A 288 -23.76 5.71 11.14
C LEU A 288 -24.65 6.95 10.94
N GLY A 289 -25.73 7.06 11.73
CA GLY A 289 -26.66 8.19 11.66
C GLY A 289 -25.97 9.54 11.82
N ARG A 290 -25.05 9.69 12.78
CA ARG A 290 -24.25 10.91 12.95
C ARG A 290 -23.25 11.12 11.83
N LEU A 291 -22.56 10.05 11.41
CA LEU A 291 -21.58 10.10 10.34
C LEU A 291 -22.21 10.67 9.07
N ILE A 292 -23.41 10.21 8.73
CA ILE A 292 -24.14 10.68 7.53
C ILE A 292 -25.01 11.90 7.79
N ALA A 293 -25.12 12.41 9.02
CA ALA A 293 -25.88 13.63 9.34
C ALA A 293 -25.18 14.91 8.87
N VAL A 294 -23.87 14.86 8.63
CA VAL A 294 -23.12 15.96 8.01
C VAL A 294 -23.14 15.76 6.49
N PRO A 295 -23.82 16.64 5.72
CA PRO A 295 -23.85 16.52 4.27
C PRO A 295 -22.48 16.56 3.62
N SER A 296 -22.33 15.88 2.48
CA SER A 296 -21.09 15.85 1.71
C SER A 296 -20.58 17.25 1.33
N TRP A 297 -21.46 18.17 0.91
CA TRP A 297 -21.09 19.56 0.58
C TRP A 297 -20.57 20.34 1.79
N THR A 298 -21.10 20.09 2.99
CA THR A 298 -20.65 20.77 4.21
C THR A 298 -19.23 20.34 4.53
N ARG A 299 -18.92 19.05 4.39
CA ARG A 299 -17.54 18.53 4.55
C ARG A 299 -16.59 19.15 3.53
N LEU A 300 -17.01 19.24 2.26
CA LEU A 300 -16.23 19.91 1.22
C LEU A 300 -16.00 21.38 1.53
N LEU A 301 -17.04 22.15 1.88
CA LEU A 301 -16.90 23.56 2.20
C LEU A 301 -16.04 23.79 3.44
N THR A 302 -16.21 23.04 4.53
CA THR A 302 -15.32 23.15 5.70
C THR A 302 -13.87 22.83 5.35
N ARG A 303 -13.63 21.87 4.45
CA ARG A 303 -12.29 21.59 3.93
C ARG A 303 -11.77 22.71 3.04
N LEU A 304 -12.59 23.26 2.15
CA LEU A 304 -12.19 24.39 1.31
C LEU A 304 -11.93 25.63 2.17
N GLU A 305 -12.83 26.01 3.07
CA GLU A 305 -12.69 27.13 4.01
C GLU A 305 -11.45 27.01 4.90
N SER A 306 -11.06 25.81 5.31
CA SER A 306 -9.82 25.62 6.06
C SER A 306 -8.55 25.78 5.19
N HIS A 307 -8.65 25.60 3.87
CA HIS A 307 -7.53 25.74 2.92
C HIS A 307 -7.54 27.07 2.15
N VAL A 308 -8.67 27.76 2.08
CA VAL A 308 -8.86 29.04 1.39
C VAL A 308 -7.91 30.12 1.95
N PRO A 309 -7.71 30.28 3.27
CA PRO A 309 -6.72 31.21 3.80
C PRO A 309 -5.31 30.94 3.28
N ALA A 310 -4.90 29.67 3.17
CA ALA A 310 -3.60 29.30 2.63
C ALA A 310 -3.48 29.54 1.11
N LEU A 311 -4.58 29.39 0.37
CA LEU A 311 -4.64 29.65 -1.08
C LEU A 311 -4.73 31.14 -1.42
N LEU A 312 -5.34 31.95 -0.54
CA LEU A 312 -5.50 33.40 -0.70
C LEU A 312 -4.41 34.22 0.00
N ALA A 313 -3.57 33.59 0.82
CA ALA A 313 -2.45 34.27 1.45
C ALA A 313 -1.47 34.76 0.38
N GLY A 314 -1.27 36.09 0.32
CA GLY A 314 -0.10 36.69 -0.32
C GLY A 314 1.21 36.17 0.30
N PRO A 315 2.39 36.52 -0.23
CA PRO A 315 3.66 35.97 0.23
C PRO A 315 3.80 36.15 1.75
N SER A 316 3.79 35.03 2.48
CA SER A 316 3.86 35.05 3.93
C SER A 316 5.12 35.79 4.37
N LEU A 317 4.95 36.67 5.36
CA LEU A 317 6.08 37.29 6.05
C LEU A 317 6.88 36.23 6.81
N GLU A 318 6.33 35.03 7.00
CA GLU A 318 6.95 33.92 7.69
C GLU A 318 7.22 32.78 6.71
N ARG A 319 8.35 32.09 6.87
CA ARG A 319 8.70 30.93 6.04
C ARG A 319 9.35 29.85 6.88
N VAL A 320 9.06 28.60 6.55
CA VAL A 320 9.81 27.47 7.10
C VAL A 320 11.19 27.38 6.47
N VAL A 321 12.18 27.03 7.29
CA VAL A 321 13.52 26.63 6.87
C VAL A 321 13.91 25.34 7.59
N PHE A 322 14.81 24.59 6.96
CA PHE A 322 15.29 23.31 7.48
C PHE A 322 16.68 23.50 8.08
N ARG A 323 16.87 23.02 9.31
CA ARG A 323 18.16 23.00 10.00
C ARG A 323 18.72 21.61 9.99
N VAL A 324 19.92 21.44 9.44
CA VAL A 324 20.57 20.14 9.28
C VAL A 324 21.76 19.97 10.23
N ALA A 325 21.85 18.78 10.84
CA ALA A 325 22.95 18.32 11.68
C ALA A 325 23.29 16.87 11.30
N PRO A 326 23.97 16.61 10.17
CA PRO A 326 24.02 15.29 9.57
C PRO A 326 24.75 14.21 10.37
N ASP A 327 25.49 14.53 11.43
CA ASP A 327 26.11 13.53 12.31
C ASP A 327 25.31 13.32 13.61
N GLU A 328 24.21 14.06 13.81
CA GLU A 328 23.30 13.92 14.94
C GLU A 328 22.09 13.03 14.60
N ARG A 329 21.51 12.37 15.62
CA ARG A 329 20.28 11.56 15.44
C ARG A 329 19.09 12.40 14.97
N GLU A 330 19.02 13.65 15.43
CA GLU A 330 18.06 14.63 14.96
C GLU A 330 18.68 15.47 13.83
N SER A 331 19.03 14.78 12.75
CA SER A 331 19.67 15.33 11.56
C SER A 331 18.89 16.44 10.85
N VAL A 332 17.56 16.53 11.04
CA VAL A 332 16.73 17.60 10.46
C VAL A 332 15.74 18.15 11.48
N THR A 333 15.70 19.47 11.63
CA THR A 333 14.70 20.19 12.42
C THR A 333 14.09 21.36 11.66
N LEU A 334 12.88 21.77 12.04
CA LEU A 334 12.18 22.89 11.41
C LEU A 334 12.40 24.18 12.20
N ALA A 335 12.58 25.29 11.49
CA ALA A 335 12.60 26.62 12.07
C ALA A 335 11.75 27.60 11.26
N LEU A 336 11.06 28.51 11.95
CA LEU A 336 10.21 29.53 11.37
C LEU A 336 10.94 30.87 11.33
N GLN A 337 11.29 31.34 10.14
CA GLN A 337 11.90 32.65 9.92
C GLN A 337 10.81 33.70 9.67
N LYS A 338 10.95 34.88 10.27
CA LYS A 338 10.06 36.02 10.04
C LYS A 338 10.79 37.13 9.29
N ARG A 339 10.13 37.76 8.32
CA ARG A 339 10.67 38.86 7.51
C ARG A 339 10.53 40.16 8.29
N GLY A 340 11.67 40.73 8.68
CA GLY A 340 11.77 42.05 9.29
C GLY A 340 12.26 43.11 8.30
N LYS A 341 12.55 44.32 8.82
CA LYS A 341 13.02 45.47 8.03
C LYS A 341 14.39 45.28 7.36
N ARG A 342 15.23 44.37 7.88
CA ARG A 342 16.61 44.12 7.41
C ARG A 342 16.80 42.76 6.73
N GLY A 343 15.71 42.00 6.50
CA GLY A 343 15.77 40.63 5.99
C GLY A 343 15.02 39.64 6.88
N TYR A 344 15.25 38.34 6.67
CA TYR A 344 14.68 37.28 7.49
C TYR A 344 15.45 37.14 8.81
N SER A 345 14.75 36.82 9.90
CA SER A 345 15.37 36.46 11.18
C SER A 345 16.10 35.10 11.10
N ALA A 346 16.98 34.79 12.06
CA ALA A 346 17.62 33.48 12.20
C ALA A 346 16.62 32.30 12.39
N GLY A 347 15.37 32.63 12.70
CA GLY A 347 14.27 31.69 12.84
C GLY A 347 14.20 31.01 14.20
N ARG A 348 12.97 30.69 14.63
CA ARG A 348 12.68 29.98 15.87
C ARG A 348 12.39 28.52 15.57
N ARG A 349 13.05 27.59 16.26
CA ARG A 349 12.75 26.15 16.14
C ARG A 349 11.28 25.87 16.50
N VAL A 350 10.60 25.08 15.69
CA VAL A 350 9.18 24.74 15.81
C VAL A 350 8.98 23.26 15.48
N SER A 351 8.02 22.60 16.11
CA SER A 351 7.64 21.23 15.72
C SER A 351 6.77 21.27 14.47
N ALA A 352 6.78 20.20 13.68
CA ALA A 352 5.96 20.12 12.47
C ALA A 352 4.46 20.23 12.78
N GLU A 353 4.02 19.62 13.88
CA GLU A 353 2.64 19.73 14.38
C GLU A 353 2.24 21.20 14.64
N LYS A 354 3.06 21.95 15.41
CA LYS A 354 2.79 23.35 15.72
C LYS A 354 2.87 24.25 14.49
N LEU A 355 3.79 23.96 13.57
CA LEU A 355 3.92 24.71 12.32
C LEU A 355 2.65 24.58 11.47
N LEU A 356 2.14 23.37 11.31
CA LEU A 356 0.92 23.10 10.53
C LEU A 356 -0.34 23.64 11.21
N GLU A 357 -0.39 23.68 12.54
CA GLU A 357 -1.52 24.22 13.30
C GLU A 357 -1.53 25.75 13.34
N GLN A 358 -0.38 26.39 13.57
CA GLN A 358 -0.29 27.82 13.93
C GLN A 358 0.18 28.70 12.78
N SER A 359 0.88 28.15 11.79
CA SER A 359 1.42 28.92 10.65
C SER A 359 1.48 28.07 9.37
N PRO A 360 0.37 27.43 8.95
CA PRO A 360 0.33 26.60 7.74
C PRO A 360 0.72 27.39 6.47
N GLU A 361 0.47 28.68 6.43
CA GLU A 361 0.84 29.59 5.33
C GLU A 361 2.35 29.81 5.18
N ALA A 362 3.15 29.47 6.20
CA ALA A 362 4.61 29.53 6.14
C ALA A 362 5.24 28.33 5.41
N VAL A 363 4.44 27.30 5.09
CA VAL A 363 4.87 26.07 4.39
C VAL A 363 4.53 26.19 2.91
N ALA A 364 5.53 26.45 2.07
CA ALA A 364 5.33 26.51 0.63
C ALA A 364 5.00 25.11 0.07
N PRO A 365 4.37 24.99 -1.12
CA PRO A 365 4.08 23.70 -1.73
C PRO A 365 5.29 22.77 -1.86
N GLU A 366 6.46 23.33 -2.18
CA GLU A 366 7.76 22.64 -2.26
C GLU A 366 8.26 22.09 -0.91
N ASP A 367 7.86 22.70 0.22
CA ASP A 367 8.28 22.28 1.56
C ASP A 367 7.44 21.11 2.11
N ARG A 368 6.23 20.90 1.57
CA ARG A 368 5.20 20.04 2.20
C ARG A 368 5.68 18.61 2.41
N ALA A 369 6.38 18.04 1.45
CA ALA A 369 6.88 16.67 1.55
C ALA A 369 7.89 16.53 2.70
N ALA A 370 8.84 17.46 2.79
CA ALA A 370 9.84 17.45 3.86
C ALA A 370 9.21 17.74 5.24
N VAL A 371 8.28 18.71 5.35
CA VAL A 371 7.56 18.98 6.61
C VAL A 371 6.72 17.78 7.05
N ALA A 372 6.05 17.09 6.11
CA ALA A 372 5.28 15.89 6.41
C ALA A 372 6.18 14.75 6.91
N ALA A 373 7.34 14.54 6.27
CA ALA A 373 8.31 13.53 6.71
C ALA A 373 8.87 13.83 8.11
N VAL A 374 9.16 15.09 8.43
CA VAL A 374 9.55 15.48 9.80
C VAL A 374 8.41 15.25 10.80
N ARG A 375 7.16 15.53 10.43
CA ARG A 375 6.00 15.27 11.30
C ARG A 375 5.83 13.79 11.62
N GLU A 376 5.94 12.94 10.60
CA GLU A 376 5.85 11.49 10.77
C GLU A 376 6.91 11.00 11.77
N TYR A 377 8.16 11.43 11.57
CA TYR A 377 9.25 11.16 12.51
C TYR A 377 8.96 11.63 13.94
N GLU A 378 8.47 12.86 14.10
CA GLU A 378 8.13 13.42 15.43
C GLU A 378 7.05 12.58 16.13
N LEU A 379 6.05 12.08 15.39
CA LEU A 379 4.97 11.25 15.91
C LEU A 379 5.45 9.84 16.27
N GLU A 380 6.25 9.21 15.42
CA GLU A 380 6.78 7.87 15.68
C GLU A 380 7.75 7.87 16.87
N SER A 381 8.57 8.92 17.00
CA SER A 381 9.46 9.11 18.15
C SER A 381 8.71 9.22 19.49
N ARG A 382 7.45 9.66 19.48
CA ARG A 382 6.59 9.66 20.69
C ARG A 382 6.00 8.28 21.02
N ARG A 383 5.83 7.41 20.01
CA ARG A 383 5.19 6.09 20.14
C ARG A 383 6.18 4.96 20.42
N SER A 384 7.44 5.14 20.02
CA SER A 384 8.50 4.13 20.15
C SER A 384 9.48 4.48 21.27
N THR A 385 9.83 3.50 22.10
CA THR A 385 10.99 3.60 23.03
C THR A 385 12.33 3.57 22.31
N HIS A 386 12.35 3.20 21.02
CA HIS A 386 13.53 3.22 20.18
C HIS A 386 13.51 4.49 19.32
N PRO A 387 14.54 5.37 19.44
CA PRO A 387 14.63 6.55 18.60
C PRO A 387 14.80 6.09 17.14
N LEU A 388 13.87 6.53 16.30
CA LEU A 388 13.98 6.42 14.86
C LEU A 388 14.98 7.45 14.37
N ASP A 389 15.30 7.40 13.08
CA ASP A 389 16.34 8.22 12.50
C ASP A 389 15.75 9.26 11.51
N THR A 390 15.98 10.56 11.75
CA THR A 390 15.56 11.64 10.83
C THR A 390 16.36 11.67 9.53
N HIS A 391 17.45 10.90 9.40
CA HIS A 391 18.27 10.84 8.20
C HIS A 391 17.45 10.54 6.93
N ALA A 392 16.31 9.86 7.06
CA ALA A 392 15.35 9.62 5.97
C ALA A 392 14.74 10.89 5.36
N VAL A 393 14.79 12.04 6.06
CA VAL A 393 14.29 13.33 5.56
C VAL A 393 15.32 14.00 4.64
N LEU A 394 16.61 13.75 4.85
CA LEU A 394 17.69 14.44 4.12
C LEU A 394 17.60 14.31 2.58
N PRO A 395 17.25 13.15 1.99
CA PRO A 395 17.07 13.04 0.53
C PRO A 395 16.00 13.99 -0.02
N LEU A 396 14.93 14.27 0.74
CA LEU A 396 13.87 15.21 0.33
C LEU A 396 14.34 16.67 0.30
N LEU A 397 15.46 16.97 0.97
CA LEU A 397 16.06 18.30 1.01
C LEU A 397 17.12 18.49 -0.09
N ALA A 398 17.40 17.47 -0.92
CA ALA A 398 18.38 17.57 -1.99
C ALA A 398 18.01 18.71 -2.97
N GLY A 399 18.92 19.66 -3.17
CA GLY A 399 18.69 20.85 -4.00
C GLY A 399 17.77 21.91 -3.39
N HIS A 400 17.29 21.72 -2.16
CA HIS A 400 16.36 22.66 -1.53
C HIS A 400 17.04 24.00 -1.18
N PRO A 401 16.44 25.17 -1.50
CA PRO A 401 17.10 26.45 -1.34
C PRO A 401 17.20 26.95 0.12
N ARG A 402 16.33 26.46 1.02
CA ARG A 402 16.18 26.93 2.42
C ARG A 402 16.72 25.95 3.46
N VAL A 403 17.93 25.44 3.25
CA VAL A 403 18.61 24.54 4.20
C VAL A 403 19.78 25.25 4.86
N TYR A 404 19.84 25.19 6.19
CA TYR A 404 20.82 25.87 7.02
C TYR A 404 21.43 24.90 8.02
N ARG A 405 22.61 25.20 8.53
CA ARG A 405 23.21 24.47 9.64
C ARG A 405 22.37 24.58 10.92
N ALA A 406 22.37 23.53 11.73
CA ALA A 406 21.74 23.55 13.04
C ALA A 406 22.50 24.42 14.06
N ASP A 407 23.84 24.40 14.01
CA ASP A 407 24.75 25.15 14.88
C ASP A 407 24.96 26.61 14.42
N ASP A 408 24.86 26.88 13.11
CA ASP A 408 24.90 28.23 12.53
C ASP A 408 23.68 28.53 11.63
N PRO A 409 22.62 29.16 12.16
CA PRO A 409 21.38 29.42 11.41
C PRO A 409 21.52 30.38 10.23
N GLU A 410 22.65 31.08 10.07
CA GLU A 410 22.91 31.95 8.91
C GLU A 410 23.71 31.23 7.80
N GLN A 411 24.37 30.12 8.14
CA GLN A 411 25.12 29.32 7.18
C GLN A 411 24.20 28.40 6.37
N ARG A 412 23.94 28.81 5.13
CA ARG A 412 23.26 27.98 4.13
C ARG A 412 24.13 26.78 3.75
N VAL A 413 23.50 25.62 3.62
CA VAL A 413 24.13 24.35 3.22
C VAL A 413 23.38 23.78 2.02
N ASP A 414 24.11 23.24 1.06
CA ASP A 414 23.53 22.51 -0.07
C ASP A 414 23.47 21.01 0.26
N VAL A 415 22.26 20.45 0.31
CA VAL A 415 22.09 19.00 0.40
C VAL A 415 22.14 18.43 -1.02
N VAL A 416 22.98 17.42 -1.25
CA VAL A 416 23.23 16.86 -2.57
C VAL A 416 23.06 15.35 -2.52
N ALA A 417 22.15 14.83 -3.33
CA ALA A 417 22.01 13.39 -3.51
C ALA A 417 23.22 12.85 -4.29
N VAL A 418 23.88 11.83 -3.74
CA VAL A 418 25.03 11.17 -4.35
C VAL A 418 24.81 9.65 -4.35
N PRO A 419 25.31 8.91 -5.35
CA PRO A 419 25.29 7.46 -5.27
C PRO A 419 26.18 6.97 -4.12
N LEU A 420 25.79 5.85 -3.51
CA LEU A 420 26.65 5.13 -2.59
C LEU A 420 27.86 4.62 -3.38
N THR A 421 29.07 4.77 -2.86
CA THR A 421 30.27 4.33 -3.56
C THR A 421 30.84 3.07 -2.91
N ILE A 422 31.05 2.02 -3.71
CA ILE A 422 31.89 0.88 -3.34
C ILE A 422 33.22 1.01 -4.07
N ALA A 423 34.30 1.22 -3.34
CA ALA A 423 35.64 1.33 -3.86
C ALA A 423 36.46 0.08 -3.54
N LEU A 424 37.27 -0.38 -4.50
CA LEU A 424 38.39 -1.28 -4.22
C LEU A 424 39.64 -0.43 -3.97
N GLU A 425 40.15 -0.47 -2.75
CA GLU A 425 41.37 0.21 -2.35
C GLU A 425 42.55 -0.76 -2.32
N MET A 426 43.65 -0.41 -2.97
CA MET A 426 44.86 -1.22 -2.95
C MET A 426 45.53 -1.14 -1.57
N VAL A 427 45.91 -2.30 -1.04
CA VAL A 427 46.73 -2.45 0.17
C VAL A 427 47.93 -3.36 -0.14
N PRO A 428 49.00 -3.36 0.67
CA PRO A 428 50.20 -4.16 0.36
C PRO A 428 49.94 -5.66 0.12
N ALA A 429 48.91 -6.23 0.75
CA ALA A 429 48.55 -7.65 0.65
C ALA A 429 47.41 -7.94 -0.36
N GLY A 430 46.98 -6.97 -1.18
CA GLY A 430 45.88 -7.13 -2.13
C GLY A 430 44.98 -5.90 -2.24
N ALA A 431 43.66 -6.09 -2.19
CA ALA A 431 42.69 -5.00 -2.19
C ALA A 431 41.66 -5.14 -1.06
N ARG A 432 41.09 -4.04 -0.59
CA ARG A 432 39.97 -4.03 0.36
C ARG A 432 38.77 -3.31 -0.23
N VAL A 433 37.59 -3.76 0.15
CA VAL A 433 36.33 -3.09 -0.17
C VAL A 433 36.13 -1.95 0.84
N ALA A 434 35.95 -0.73 0.34
CA ALA A 434 35.58 0.43 1.13
C ALA A 434 34.23 0.97 0.65
N ILE A 435 33.34 1.30 1.58
CA ILE A 435 32.04 1.89 1.30
C ILE A 435 32.12 3.37 1.65
N ARG A 436 31.62 4.23 0.76
CA ARG A 436 31.77 5.68 0.88
C ARG A 436 30.49 6.42 0.55
N VAL A 437 30.30 7.56 1.22
CA VAL A 437 29.33 8.58 0.85
C VAL A 437 30.08 9.90 0.66
N GLY A 438 30.05 10.42 -0.57
CA GLY A 438 30.94 11.51 -0.96
C GLY A 438 32.40 11.11 -0.73
N THR A 439 33.10 11.86 0.13
CA THR A 439 34.49 11.61 0.52
C THR A 439 34.66 10.85 1.84
N LYS A 440 33.58 10.58 2.59
CA LYS A 440 33.63 9.87 3.88
C LYS A 440 33.58 8.37 3.68
N ASN A 441 34.53 7.65 4.28
CA ASN A 441 34.44 6.20 4.45
C ASN A 441 33.37 5.88 5.51
N VAL A 442 32.47 4.97 5.18
CA VAL A 442 31.44 4.46 6.07
C VAL A 442 32.04 3.31 6.86
N GLU A 443 32.08 3.45 8.18
CA GLU A 443 32.58 2.38 9.04
C GLU A 443 31.63 1.17 9.01
N PRO A 444 32.18 -0.04 8.95
CA PRO A 444 31.45 -1.28 9.17
C PRO A 444 30.58 -1.24 10.43
N SER A 445 29.27 -1.39 10.28
CA SER A 445 28.35 -1.49 11.41
C SER A 445 27.35 -2.62 11.22
N THR A 446 26.88 -3.19 12.32
CA THR A 446 25.80 -4.20 12.31
C THR A 446 24.41 -3.59 12.08
N ARG A 447 24.32 -2.27 12.00
CA ARG A 447 23.10 -1.51 11.73
C ARG A 447 23.34 -0.51 10.62
N VAL A 448 22.89 -0.85 9.42
CA VAL A 448 22.96 0.02 8.25
C VAL A 448 21.67 0.85 8.20
N PRO A 449 21.75 2.20 8.30
CA PRO A 449 20.59 3.07 8.16
C PRO A 449 20.08 3.06 6.70
N ALA A 450 18.83 3.47 6.50
CA ALA A 450 18.25 3.60 5.16
C ALA A 450 18.88 4.74 4.35
N VAL A 451 19.49 5.72 5.03
CA VAL A 451 20.21 6.84 4.43
C VAL A 451 21.54 7.00 5.14
N LEU A 452 22.60 7.16 4.36
CA LEU A 452 23.93 7.53 4.84
C LEU A 452 24.22 8.96 4.40
N SER A 453 24.92 9.72 5.24
CA SER A 453 25.28 11.11 4.94
C SER A 453 26.76 11.39 5.21
N HIS A 454 27.25 12.44 4.56
CA HIS A 454 28.55 13.02 4.82
C HIS A 454 28.43 14.54 4.81
N ASP A 455 28.78 15.17 5.94
CA ASP A 455 28.95 16.61 6.04
C ASP A 455 30.35 17.02 5.53
N ASP A 456 30.39 17.65 4.35
CA ASP A 456 31.55 18.38 3.83
C ASP A 456 31.43 19.85 4.26
N VAL A 457 31.94 20.12 5.46
CA VAL A 457 31.94 21.44 6.08
C VAL A 457 32.66 22.47 5.21
N ALA A 458 33.73 22.08 4.53
CA ALA A 458 34.55 22.98 3.71
C ALA A 458 33.80 23.45 2.46
N GLN A 459 33.04 22.56 1.82
CA GLN A 459 32.22 22.90 0.65
C GLN A 459 30.80 23.39 1.02
N ARG A 460 30.44 23.41 2.30
CA ARG A 460 29.08 23.67 2.79
C ARG A 460 28.05 22.74 2.14
N ARG A 461 28.41 21.46 2.00
CA ARG A 461 27.62 20.45 1.33
C ARG A 461 27.36 19.26 2.23
N VAL A 462 26.13 18.75 2.19
CA VAL A 462 25.76 17.50 2.85
C VAL A 462 25.43 16.50 1.75
N ALA A 463 26.37 15.57 1.52
CA ALA A 463 26.17 14.49 0.58
C ALA A 463 25.28 13.43 1.23
N VAL A 464 24.22 13.01 0.54
CA VAL A 464 23.24 12.04 1.04
C VAL A 464 23.11 10.90 0.06
N ALA A 465 23.21 9.67 0.55
CA ALA A 465 23.07 8.45 -0.24
C ALA A 465 21.98 7.58 0.39
N GLU A 466 20.94 7.31 -0.38
CA GLU A 466 19.96 6.29 -0.01
C GLU A 466 20.60 4.91 -0.11
N VAL A 467 20.21 4.01 0.80
CA VAL A 467 20.66 2.63 0.86
C VAL A 467 19.46 1.71 0.54
N PRO A 468 19.27 1.35 -0.74
CA PRO A 468 18.26 0.37 -1.14
C PRO A 468 18.37 -0.93 -0.36
N PRO A 469 17.26 -1.66 -0.13
CA PRO A 469 17.27 -2.94 0.56
C PRO A 469 18.26 -3.96 -0.05
N SER A 470 18.41 -3.96 -1.37
CA SER A 470 19.36 -4.81 -2.08
C SER A 470 20.83 -4.47 -1.79
N LEU A 471 21.14 -3.19 -1.55
CA LEU A 471 22.49 -2.75 -1.21
C LEU A 471 22.81 -2.92 0.28
N ARG A 472 21.79 -2.87 1.14
CA ARG A 472 21.94 -3.06 2.59
C ARG A 472 22.67 -4.36 2.95
N GLU A 473 22.31 -5.47 2.31
CA GLU A 473 22.95 -6.77 2.57
C GLU A 473 24.43 -6.78 2.18
N ILE A 474 24.82 -6.03 1.15
CA ILE A 474 26.22 -5.91 0.72
C ILE A 474 27.02 -5.11 1.74
N VAL A 475 26.45 -4.01 2.25
CA VAL A 475 27.06 -3.21 3.32
C VAL A 475 27.24 -4.05 4.58
N LEU A 476 26.22 -4.82 4.97
CA LEU A 476 26.27 -5.73 6.11
C LEU A 476 27.30 -6.84 5.92
N ALA A 477 27.36 -7.45 4.74
CA ALA A 477 28.33 -8.51 4.43
C ALA A 477 29.78 -7.99 4.46
N ALA A 478 30.03 -6.80 3.90
CA ALA A 478 31.33 -6.15 3.97
C ALA A 478 31.73 -5.85 5.43
N ALA A 479 30.75 -5.49 6.27
CA ALA A 479 30.99 -5.24 7.68
C ALA A 479 31.23 -6.51 8.51
N ALA A 480 30.49 -7.58 8.23
CA ALA A 480 30.61 -8.87 8.91
C ALA A 480 31.90 -9.62 8.54
N HIS A 481 32.40 -9.42 7.32
CA HIS A 481 33.55 -10.14 6.78
C HIS A 481 34.61 -9.18 6.21
N PRO A 482 35.32 -8.41 7.06
CA PRO A 482 36.41 -7.54 6.59
C PRO A 482 37.56 -8.40 6.07
N ALA A 483 37.66 -8.52 4.75
CA ALA A 483 38.66 -9.35 4.07
C ALA A 483 39.60 -8.52 3.19
N VAL A 484 40.86 -8.95 3.10
CA VAL A 484 41.78 -8.52 2.03
C VAL A 484 41.60 -9.50 0.88
N ILE A 485 41.23 -8.99 -0.29
CA ILE A 485 41.07 -9.75 -1.52
C ILE A 485 42.46 -9.92 -2.14
N PRO A 486 42.94 -11.16 -2.33
CA PRO A 486 44.23 -11.41 -2.99
C PRO A 486 44.10 -11.22 -4.51
N GLU A 487 45.24 -11.05 -5.21
CA GLU A 487 45.23 -10.70 -6.64
C GLU A 487 44.54 -11.77 -7.50
N GLU A 488 44.65 -13.05 -7.14
CA GLU A 488 44.02 -14.16 -7.88
C GLU A 488 42.48 -14.11 -7.84
N ALA A 489 41.90 -13.37 -6.89
CA ALA A 489 40.46 -13.22 -6.74
C ALA A 489 39.90 -11.92 -7.35
N PHE A 490 40.75 -11.04 -7.88
CA PHE A 490 40.34 -9.73 -8.40
C PHE A 490 39.27 -9.81 -9.48
N ASP A 491 39.47 -10.64 -10.50
CA ASP A 491 38.52 -10.74 -11.61
C ASP A 491 37.14 -11.22 -11.15
N ARG A 492 37.09 -12.13 -10.17
CA ARG A 492 35.84 -12.62 -9.57
C ARG A 492 35.11 -11.52 -8.82
N VAL A 493 35.81 -10.73 -8.01
CA VAL A 493 35.19 -9.64 -7.25
C VAL A 493 34.74 -8.52 -8.16
N ILE A 494 35.56 -8.14 -9.14
CA ILE A 494 35.19 -7.14 -10.15
C ILE A 494 33.90 -7.57 -10.85
N ALA A 495 33.81 -8.81 -11.34
CA ALA A 495 32.62 -9.31 -12.02
C ALA A 495 31.34 -9.20 -11.17
N VAL A 496 31.43 -9.39 -9.85
CA VAL A 496 30.31 -9.18 -8.93
C VAL A 496 29.98 -7.70 -8.78
N LEU A 497 30.98 -6.86 -8.51
CA LEU A 497 30.78 -5.41 -8.33
C LEU A 497 30.17 -4.75 -9.58
N LEU A 498 30.58 -5.17 -10.77
CA LEU A 498 30.03 -4.66 -12.03
C LEU A 498 28.53 -4.96 -12.19
N ARG A 499 28.07 -6.12 -11.70
CA ARG A 499 26.64 -6.47 -11.72
C ARG A 499 25.79 -5.69 -10.71
N LEU A 500 26.44 -5.05 -9.75
CA LEU A 500 25.78 -4.24 -8.71
C LEU A 500 25.67 -2.77 -9.10
N GLN A 501 26.46 -2.32 -10.09
CA GLN A 501 26.44 -0.94 -10.55
C GLN A 501 25.04 -0.56 -11.04
N SER A 502 24.54 0.56 -10.53
CA SER A 502 23.18 1.07 -10.79
C SER A 502 23.16 2.57 -10.58
N ASP A 503 22.00 3.21 -10.77
CA ASP A 503 21.83 4.64 -10.49
C ASP A 503 22.16 5.00 -9.03
N ALA A 504 21.94 4.07 -8.09
CA ALA A 504 22.18 4.26 -6.67
C ALA A 504 23.60 3.86 -6.21
N LEU A 505 24.38 3.18 -7.06
CA LEU A 505 25.69 2.61 -6.69
C LEU A 505 26.80 2.98 -7.70
N ASP A 506 27.77 3.75 -7.24
CA ASP A 506 29.05 3.99 -7.90
C ASP A 506 30.04 2.88 -7.53
N VAL A 507 30.74 2.34 -8.53
CA VAL A 507 31.79 1.32 -8.34
C VAL A 507 33.12 1.91 -8.78
N ARG A 508 34.04 2.07 -7.83
CA ARG A 508 35.37 2.63 -8.10
C ARG A 508 36.46 1.58 -8.02
N LEU A 509 37.06 1.29 -9.18
CA LEU A 509 38.20 0.40 -9.30
C LEU A 509 39.53 1.19 -9.37
N PRO A 510 40.65 0.61 -8.90
CA PRO A 510 41.99 1.08 -9.19
C PRO A 510 42.25 1.12 -10.70
N GLU A 511 43.10 2.04 -11.15
CA GLU A 511 43.38 2.25 -12.59
C GLU A 511 43.79 0.96 -13.32
N LYS A 512 44.67 0.15 -12.71
CA LYS A 512 45.13 -1.13 -13.24
C LYS A 512 44.01 -2.18 -13.44
N MET A 513 42.81 -1.96 -12.89
CA MET A 513 41.69 -2.91 -12.91
C MET A 513 40.51 -2.47 -13.79
N ARG A 514 40.51 -1.22 -14.28
CA ARG A 514 39.40 -0.62 -15.05
C ARG A 514 39.28 -1.14 -16.49
N GLY A 515 40.37 -1.68 -17.04
CA GLY A 515 40.44 -2.01 -18.47
C GLY A 515 40.62 -0.76 -19.33
N ARG A 516 40.42 -0.90 -20.65
CA ARG A 516 40.70 0.16 -21.63
C ARG A 516 39.69 1.31 -21.59
N ALA A 517 40.15 2.54 -21.84
CA ALA A 517 39.27 3.71 -21.91
C ALA A 517 38.65 3.82 -23.32
N VAL A 518 37.33 3.96 -23.40
CA VAL A 518 36.61 4.19 -24.68
C VAL A 518 35.57 5.31 -24.51
N PRO A 519 35.14 5.98 -25.60
CA PRO A 519 34.03 6.92 -25.55
C PRO A 519 32.73 6.24 -25.10
N ALA A 520 31.89 6.96 -24.34
CA ALA A 520 30.57 6.46 -23.97
C ALA A 520 29.63 6.45 -25.19
N ASP A 521 28.80 5.40 -25.31
CA ASP A 521 27.67 5.42 -26.25
C ASP A 521 26.60 6.39 -25.74
N ALA A 522 26.21 7.34 -26.59
CA ALA A 522 25.25 8.39 -26.27
C ALA A 522 23.81 8.04 -26.68
N ARG A 523 23.58 6.88 -27.30
CA ARG A 523 22.25 6.47 -27.75
C ARG A 523 21.35 6.10 -26.58
N LEU A 524 20.11 6.58 -26.64
CA LEU A 524 19.07 6.21 -25.69
C LEU A 524 18.58 4.79 -25.98
N VAL A 525 18.16 4.11 -24.93
CA VAL A 525 17.50 2.81 -24.97
C VAL A 525 16.06 3.01 -24.50
N ALA A 526 15.08 2.80 -25.38
CA ALA A 526 13.66 2.74 -25.04
C ALA A 526 13.29 1.32 -24.63
N ARG A 527 13.16 1.10 -23.32
CA ARG A 527 12.65 -0.17 -22.78
C ARG A 527 11.13 -0.16 -22.77
N LEU A 528 10.53 -1.18 -23.38
CA LEU A 528 9.09 -1.31 -23.57
C LEU A 528 8.53 -2.44 -22.72
N GLU A 529 7.57 -2.13 -21.85
CA GLU A 529 6.93 -3.11 -20.96
C GLU A 529 5.41 -3.08 -21.17
N PRO A 530 4.78 -4.17 -21.65
CA PRO A 530 3.33 -4.29 -21.64
C PRO A 530 2.84 -4.29 -20.19
N THR A 531 1.97 -3.34 -19.82
CA THR A 531 1.39 -3.25 -18.46
C THR A 531 -0.04 -3.80 -18.39
N GLY A 532 -0.54 -4.34 -19.50
CA GLY A 532 -1.86 -4.94 -19.69
C GLY A 532 -2.10 -5.19 -21.19
N ASP A 533 -3.31 -5.56 -21.57
CA ASP A 533 -3.64 -5.91 -22.96
C ASP A 533 -3.61 -4.70 -23.91
N GLU A 534 -3.92 -3.50 -23.40
CA GLU A 534 -3.99 -2.26 -24.19
C GLU A 534 -3.03 -1.17 -23.69
N SER A 535 -2.17 -1.49 -22.71
CA SER A 535 -1.30 -0.50 -22.07
C SER A 535 0.18 -0.84 -22.22
N LEU A 536 0.97 0.19 -22.52
CA LEU A 536 2.40 0.08 -22.75
C LEU A 536 3.12 1.10 -21.87
N ARG A 537 4.15 0.65 -21.16
CA ARG A 537 5.11 1.51 -20.48
C ARG A 537 6.37 1.62 -21.32
N VAL A 538 6.87 2.84 -21.47
CA VAL A 538 8.18 3.15 -22.04
C VAL A 538 9.07 3.80 -20.99
N THR A 539 10.28 3.29 -20.84
CA THR A 539 11.33 3.88 -20.01
C THR A 539 12.56 4.18 -20.86
N PHE A 540 13.00 5.43 -20.88
CA PHE A 540 14.27 5.78 -21.53
C PHE A 540 15.44 5.58 -20.58
N LEU A 541 16.50 4.94 -21.09
CA LEU A 541 17.73 4.61 -20.37
C LEU A 541 18.94 4.98 -21.23
N CYS A 542 20.12 5.07 -20.61
CA CYS A 542 21.40 5.20 -21.30
C CYS A 542 22.25 3.97 -21.00
N ARG A 543 22.79 3.32 -22.04
CA ARG A 543 23.75 2.21 -21.90
C ARG A 543 25.11 2.66 -22.43
N PRO A 544 25.95 3.26 -21.59
CA PRO A 544 27.14 3.96 -22.05
C PRO A 544 28.29 3.01 -22.44
N ALA A 545 28.25 1.75 -22.02
CA ALA A 545 29.25 0.74 -22.32
C ALA A 545 28.61 -0.61 -22.67
N PRO A 546 29.13 -1.36 -23.67
CA PRO A 546 28.68 -2.72 -23.95
C PRO A 546 28.95 -3.63 -22.74
N GLY A 547 28.02 -4.57 -22.50
CA GLY A 547 28.07 -5.46 -21.33
C GLY A 547 27.95 -4.76 -19.96
N GLY A 548 27.80 -3.43 -19.95
CA GLY A 548 27.62 -2.61 -18.75
C GLY A 548 26.14 -2.41 -18.37
N PRO A 549 25.89 -1.82 -17.19
CA PRO A 549 24.53 -1.50 -16.74
C PRO A 549 23.87 -0.40 -17.61
N ALA A 550 22.55 -0.36 -17.57
CA ALA A 550 21.77 0.75 -18.09
C ALA A 550 21.39 1.69 -16.94
N PHE A 551 21.46 3.00 -17.18
CA PHE A 551 21.20 4.05 -16.19
C PHE A 551 20.01 4.91 -16.63
N ALA A 552 19.32 5.54 -15.67
CA ALA A 552 18.42 6.63 -16.03
C ALA A 552 19.24 7.82 -16.59
N PRO A 553 18.74 8.50 -17.65
CA PRO A 553 19.45 9.62 -18.27
C PRO A 553 19.84 10.70 -17.26
N GLY A 554 21.13 11.05 -17.21
CA GLY A 554 21.64 12.08 -16.32
C GLY A 554 21.57 11.73 -14.82
N ARG A 555 21.37 10.46 -14.46
CA ARG A 555 21.35 9.95 -13.09
C ARG A 555 22.48 8.93 -12.86
N GLY A 556 22.86 8.77 -11.59
CA GLY A 556 23.87 7.82 -11.17
C GLY A 556 25.32 8.24 -11.46
N PRO A 557 26.27 7.30 -11.40
CA PRO A 557 27.69 7.61 -11.54
C PRO A 557 28.06 8.01 -12.96
N ALA A 558 28.87 9.06 -13.11
CA ALA A 558 29.42 9.49 -14.40
C ALA A 558 30.47 8.50 -14.97
N PHE A 559 30.99 7.60 -14.14
CA PHE A 559 31.93 6.57 -14.53
C PHE A 559 31.20 5.24 -14.64
N SER A 560 31.35 4.54 -15.78
CA SER A 560 30.75 3.23 -15.99
C SER A 560 31.79 2.27 -16.56
N ILE A 561 31.66 1.00 -16.19
CA ILE A 561 32.54 -0.07 -16.64
C ILE A 561 31.68 -1.10 -17.37
N GLY A 562 32.21 -1.59 -18.48
CA GLY A 562 31.61 -2.64 -19.28
C GLY A 562 32.64 -3.68 -19.72
N SER A 563 32.21 -4.53 -20.63
CA SER A 563 33.05 -5.55 -21.23
C SER A 563 32.53 -5.91 -22.61
N ASP A 564 33.45 -6.20 -23.51
CA ASP A 564 33.17 -6.79 -24.80
C ASP A 564 34.20 -7.88 -25.13
N ASP A 565 34.28 -8.27 -26.41
CA ASP A 565 35.13 -9.38 -26.87
C ASP A 565 36.64 -9.15 -26.61
N GLU A 566 37.08 -7.88 -26.52
CA GLU A 566 38.47 -7.51 -26.22
C GLU A 566 38.75 -7.42 -24.71
N GLY A 567 37.75 -7.64 -23.87
CA GLY A 567 37.84 -7.63 -22.42
C GLY A 567 37.20 -6.42 -21.76
N ARG A 568 37.67 -6.08 -20.56
CA ARG A 568 37.10 -4.96 -19.77
C ARG A 568 37.41 -3.61 -20.40
N LEU A 569 36.42 -2.72 -20.34
CA LEU A 569 36.54 -1.34 -20.75
C LEU A 569 35.83 -0.42 -19.77
N HIS A 570 36.16 0.86 -19.82
CA HIS A 570 35.49 1.88 -19.04
C HIS A 570 35.21 3.13 -19.87
N VAL A 571 34.17 3.84 -19.47
CA VAL A 571 33.67 5.03 -20.14
C VAL A 571 33.36 6.12 -19.12
N ARG A 572 33.36 7.36 -19.61
CA ARG A 572 32.88 8.52 -18.86
C ARG A 572 31.67 9.10 -19.59
N ARG A 573 30.55 9.12 -18.87
CA ARG A 573 29.26 9.63 -19.32
C ARG A 573 29.23 11.15 -19.29
N ASP A 574 28.45 11.72 -20.19
CA ASP A 574 28.06 13.13 -20.15
C ASP A 574 26.59 13.21 -19.68
N LEU A 575 26.42 13.39 -18.37
CA LEU A 575 25.11 13.34 -17.72
C LEU A 575 24.17 14.47 -18.19
N ASP A 576 24.72 15.62 -18.55
CA ASP A 576 23.92 16.76 -19.02
C ASP A 576 23.46 16.53 -20.46
N ALA A 577 24.33 15.99 -21.32
CA ALA A 577 23.97 15.60 -22.68
C ALA A 577 22.91 14.48 -22.71
N GLU A 578 23.04 13.48 -21.82
CA GLU A 578 22.04 12.42 -21.66
C GLU A 578 20.66 12.99 -21.27
N ARG A 579 20.62 13.94 -20.33
CA ARG A 579 19.38 14.59 -19.88
C ARG A 579 18.72 15.36 -21.02
N GLN A 580 19.50 16.15 -21.76
CA GLN A 580 19.02 16.89 -22.93
C GLN A 580 18.48 15.96 -24.02
N ALA A 581 19.17 14.84 -24.28
CA ALA A 581 18.70 13.85 -25.25
C ALA A 581 17.37 13.20 -24.82
N ALA A 582 17.22 12.88 -23.53
CA ALA A 582 15.99 12.31 -23.00
C ALA A 582 14.81 13.29 -23.02
N ASP A 583 15.05 14.56 -22.70
CA ASP A 583 14.05 15.63 -22.81
C ASP A 583 13.62 15.82 -24.28
N ALA A 584 14.57 15.82 -25.22
CA ALA A 584 14.27 15.88 -26.66
C ALA A 584 13.51 14.64 -27.15
N ALA A 585 13.81 13.45 -26.63
CA ALA A 585 13.07 12.23 -26.95
C ALA A 585 11.62 12.31 -26.48
N ARG A 586 11.36 12.84 -25.28
CA ARG A 586 10.01 13.04 -24.75
C ARG A 586 9.13 13.86 -25.71
N GLU A 587 9.67 14.96 -26.22
CA GLU A 587 8.99 15.82 -27.21
C GLU A 587 8.85 15.11 -28.56
N ARG A 588 9.94 14.54 -29.09
CA ARG A 588 9.94 13.82 -30.38
C ARG A 588 8.89 12.71 -30.44
N PHE A 589 8.73 11.96 -29.35
CA PHE A 589 7.79 10.84 -29.27
C PHE A 589 6.39 11.25 -28.77
N LYS A 590 6.16 12.55 -28.51
CA LYS A 590 4.90 13.16 -28.04
C LYS A 590 4.35 12.53 -26.75
N LEU A 591 5.23 12.37 -25.76
CA LEU A 591 4.89 11.77 -24.46
C LEU A 591 4.43 12.81 -23.43
N GLU A 592 4.05 14.02 -23.86
CA GLU A 592 3.59 15.08 -22.95
C GLU A 592 2.29 14.71 -22.22
N HIS A 593 1.40 13.99 -22.92
CA HIS A 593 0.08 13.60 -22.43
C HIS A 593 0.08 12.20 -21.79
N ALA A 594 1.17 11.44 -21.95
CA ALA A 594 1.31 10.14 -21.33
C ALA A 594 1.45 10.28 -19.81
N ARG A 595 0.92 9.31 -19.06
CA ARG A 595 1.00 9.33 -17.61
C ARG A 595 2.44 9.07 -17.18
N ALA A 596 3.07 10.03 -16.51
CA ALA A 596 4.40 9.83 -15.94
C ALA A 596 4.30 8.91 -14.71
N ASP A 597 4.83 7.69 -14.82
CA ASP A 597 4.97 6.77 -13.69
C ASP A 597 6.25 7.11 -12.89
N ALA A 598 7.31 7.62 -13.56
CA ALA A 598 8.57 8.11 -12.94
C ALA A 598 9.32 9.07 -13.90
N GLU A 599 10.48 9.61 -13.48
CA GLU A 599 11.37 10.40 -14.36
C GLU A 599 11.74 9.56 -15.60
N TYR A 600 11.49 10.10 -16.79
CA TYR A 600 11.67 9.43 -18.10
C TYR A 600 10.94 8.08 -18.27
N THR A 601 9.93 7.80 -17.45
CA THR A 601 9.07 6.61 -17.53
C THR A 601 7.62 7.01 -17.72
N PHE A 602 7.05 6.60 -18.84
CA PHE A 602 5.72 7.01 -19.28
C PHE A 602 4.85 5.78 -19.52
N ARG A 603 3.62 5.80 -19.04
CA ARG A 603 2.60 4.80 -19.33
C ARG A 603 1.57 5.37 -20.29
N LEU A 604 1.31 4.61 -21.35
CA LEU A 604 0.23 4.82 -22.30
C LEU A 604 -0.85 3.80 -21.98
N ASP A 605 -2.02 4.28 -21.58
CA ASP A 605 -3.13 3.44 -21.12
C ASP A 605 -4.06 3.01 -22.28
N ARG A 606 -3.79 3.49 -23.51
CA ARG A 606 -4.59 3.20 -24.71
C ARG A 606 -3.76 2.53 -25.80
N LEU A 607 -4.36 1.55 -26.46
CA LEU A 607 -3.70 0.76 -27.51
C LEU A 607 -3.28 1.59 -28.72
N ASP A 608 -4.11 2.55 -29.15
CA ASP A 608 -3.80 3.43 -30.28
C ASP A 608 -2.55 4.27 -30.01
N GLU A 609 -2.44 4.87 -28.82
CA GLU A 609 -1.26 5.63 -28.42
C GLU A 609 0.00 4.75 -28.33
N ALA A 610 -0.14 3.52 -27.82
CA ALA A 610 0.95 2.55 -27.74
C ALA A 610 1.47 2.15 -29.14
N LEU A 611 0.56 1.85 -30.09
CA LEU A 611 0.92 1.52 -31.47
C LEU A 611 1.56 2.70 -32.21
N ASP A 612 1.06 3.92 -31.97
CA ASP A 612 1.64 5.15 -32.50
C ASP A 612 3.08 5.35 -32.02
N LEU A 613 3.33 5.15 -30.73
CA LEU A 613 4.68 5.21 -30.15
C LEU A 613 5.58 4.16 -30.78
N LEU A 614 5.12 2.91 -30.91
CA LEU A 614 5.88 1.83 -31.54
C LEU A 614 6.27 2.16 -32.97
N SER A 615 5.37 2.78 -33.75
CA SER A 615 5.69 3.23 -35.10
C SER A 615 6.78 4.31 -35.09
N ARG A 616 6.67 5.31 -34.21
CA ARG A 616 7.66 6.40 -34.11
C ARG A 616 9.03 5.91 -33.64
N LEU A 617 9.08 4.94 -32.72
CA LEU A 617 10.32 4.31 -32.26
C LEU A 617 10.98 3.51 -33.37
N ARG A 618 10.19 2.77 -34.17
CA ARG A 618 10.69 2.07 -35.35
C ARG A 618 11.31 3.04 -36.37
N ASP A 619 10.66 4.18 -36.60
CA ASP A 619 11.14 5.18 -37.55
C ASP A 619 12.36 5.96 -37.03
N ALA A 620 12.71 5.82 -35.74
CA ALA A 620 13.85 6.47 -35.08
C ALA A 620 14.92 5.47 -34.61
N SER A 621 14.98 4.28 -35.21
CA SER A 621 15.89 3.19 -34.83
C SER A 621 17.38 3.52 -35.00
N ASP A 622 17.71 4.60 -35.70
CA ASP A 622 19.06 5.13 -35.87
C ASP A 622 19.54 5.94 -34.67
N VAL A 623 18.61 6.47 -33.86
CA VAL A 623 18.91 7.36 -32.71
C VAL A 623 18.57 6.69 -31.36
N VAL A 624 17.63 5.76 -31.35
CA VAL A 624 17.14 5.09 -30.13
C VAL A 624 17.10 3.57 -30.33
N ASP A 625 17.79 2.85 -29.43
CA ASP A 625 17.72 1.39 -29.38
C ASP A 625 16.44 0.96 -28.64
N VAL A 626 15.73 -0.05 -29.14
CA VAL A 626 14.51 -0.56 -28.50
C VAL A 626 14.80 -1.89 -27.79
N GLU A 627 14.37 -2.02 -26.54
CA GLU A 627 14.56 -3.22 -25.72
C GLU A 627 13.23 -3.69 -25.14
N TRP A 628 13.01 -5.02 -25.14
CA TRP A 628 11.91 -5.67 -24.43
C TRP A 628 12.48 -6.48 -23.26
N PRO A 629 11.88 -6.42 -22.05
CA PRO A 629 12.28 -7.28 -20.94
C PRO A 629 12.17 -8.76 -21.33
N LYS A 630 13.09 -9.59 -20.87
CA LYS A 630 13.13 -11.03 -21.19
C LYS A 630 11.87 -11.80 -20.77
N GLU A 631 11.13 -11.27 -19.79
CA GLU A 631 9.90 -11.85 -19.25
C GLU A 631 8.64 -11.31 -19.94
N ALA A 632 8.78 -10.27 -20.77
CA ALA A 632 7.68 -9.68 -21.52
C ALA A 632 7.53 -10.37 -22.88
N MET A 633 6.29 -10.70 -23.27
CA MET A 633 6.02 -11.14 -24.64
C MET A 633 6.10 -9.91 -25.56
N PRO A 634 7.08 -9.82 -26.47
CA PRO A 634 7.22 -8.66 -27.34
C PRO A 634 5.98 -8.54 -28.22
N TRP A 635 5.44 -7.32 -28.36
CA TRP A 635 4.38 -7.09 -29.33
C TRP A 635 4.96 -7.17 -30.74
N GLU A 636 4.41 -8.06 -31.56
CA GLU A 636 4.76 -8.17 -32.97
C GLU A 636 3.86 -7.22 -33.77
N LEU A 637 4.42 -6.10 -34.25
CA LEU A 637 3.68 -5.20 -35.14
C LEU A 637 3.58 -5.84 -36.54
N ARG A 638 2.45 -6.48 -36.83
CA ARG A 638 2.25 -7.25 -38.08
C ARG A 638 2.10 -6.42 -39.36
N GLY A 639 2.04 -5.10 -39.25
CA GLY A 639 1.96 -4.18 -40.39
C GLY A 639 1.15 -2.92 -40.06
N GLY A 640 1.26 -1.89 -40.89
CA GLY A 640 0.37 -0.74 -40.84
C GLY A 640 -0.87 -1.00 -41.69
N ALA A 641 -2.07 -0.92 -41.09
CA ALA A 641 -3.31 -0.91 -41.84
C ALA A 641 -3.47 0.47 -42.52
N THR A 642 -3.50 0.49 -43.85
CA THR A 642 -3.78 1.71 -44.61
C THR A 642 -5.27 1.82 -44.88
N ALA A 643 -5.76 2.97 -45.36
CA ALA A 643 -7.15 3.08 -45.81
C ALA A 643 -7.52 2.05 -46.91
N ALA A 644 -6.54 1.55 -47.66
CA ALA A 644 -6.71 0.48 -48.64
C ALA A 644 -6.83 -0.92 -48.00
N SER A 645 -6.36 -1.10 -46.75
CA SER A 645 -6.46 -2.33 -45.97
C SER A 645 -7.82 -2.48 -45.28
N LEU A 646 -8.55 -1.36 -45.11
CA LEU A 646 -9.85 -1.29 -44.46
C LEU A 646 -10.98 -1.55 -45.47
N HIS A 647 -11.59 -2.73 -45.37
CA HIS A 647 -12.74 -3.11 -46.18
C HIS A 647 -14.03 -2.83 -45.42
N VAL A 648 -14.74 -1.77 -45.80
CA VAL A 648 -16.02 -1.40 -45.18
C VAL A 648 -17.19 -1.90 -46.05
N ARG A 649 -18.04 -2.77 -45.48
CA ARG A 649 -19.31 -3.21 -46.04
C ARG A 649 -20.46 -2.45 -45.37
N VAL A 650 -21.20 -1.69 -46.17
CA VAL A 650 -22.45 -1.05 -45.73
C VAL A 650 -23.63 -1.89 -46.23
N GLN A 651 -24.43 -2.41 -45.31
CA GLN A 651 -25.64 -3.17 -45.59
C GLN A 651 -26.88 -2.39 -45.16
N ARG A 652 -27.94 -2.45 -45.97
CA ARG A 652 -29.22 -1.83 -45.65
C ARG A 652 -30.11 -2.83 -44.91
N ALA A 653 -30.57 -2.48 -43.71
CA ALA A 653 -31.52 -3.27 -42.92
C ALA A 653 -32.74 -2.40 -42.60
N GLU A 654 -33.87 -2.69 -43.23
CA GLU A 654 -35.20 -2.03 -43.11
C GLU A 654 -35.16 -0.50 -42.84
N GLU A 655 -34.98 -0.06 -41.59
CA GLU A 655 -34.99 1.37 -41.17
C GLU A 655 -33.59 1.97 -40.87
N TRP A 656 -32.48 1.25 -41.12
CA TRP A 656 -31.12 1.69 -40.77
C TRP A 656 -30.03 1.10 -41.69
N PHE A 657 -28.88 1.76 -41.76
CA PHE A 657 -27.69 1.26 -42.44
C PHE A 657 -26.76 0.62 -41.40
N ALA A 658 -26.43 -0.66 -41.58
CA ALA A 658 -25.43 -1.35 -40.79
C ALA A 658 -24.07 -1.25 -41.51
N VAL A 659 -23.05 -0.78 -40.80
CA VAL A 659 -21.68 -0.70 -41.31
C VAL A 659 -20.85 -1.75 -40.59
N GLY A 660 -20.37 -2.75 -41.32
CA GLY A 660 -19.39 -3.73 -40.84
C GLY A 660 -18.12 -3.63 -41.65
N GLY A 661 -16.95 -3.84 -41.05
CA GLY A 661 -15.70 -3.79 -41.80
C GLY A 661 -14.65 -4.74 -41.25
N ASP A 662 -13.76 -5.16 -42.14
CA ASP A 662 -12.63 -6.04 -41.85
C ASP A 662 -11.33 -5.34 -42.26
N VAL A 663 -10.23 -5.63 -41.58
CA VAL A 663 -8.88 -5.16 -41.93
C VAL A 663 -8.05 -6.36 -42.32
N THR A 664 -7.47 -6.34 -43.52
CA THR A 664 -6.55 -7.39 -44.03
C THR A 664 -5.10 -6.98 -43.96
#